data_AF-A0A0Q0G9A2-F1
#
_entry.id   AF-A0A0Q0G9A2-F1
#
_cell.length_a   1.000
_cell.length_b   1.000
_cell.length_c   1.000
_cell.angle_alpha   90.00
_cell.angle_beta   90.00
_cell.angle_gamma   90.00
#
_symmetry.space_group_name_H-M   'P 1'
#
loop_
_entity.id
_entity.type
_entity.pdbx_description
1 polymer ?
#
loop_
_entity_poly.entity_id
_entity_poly.type
_entity_poly.pdbx_seq_one_letter_code
_entity_poly.pdbx_strand_id
1 'polypeptide(L)'
;MAKPASEYTRKRNFDVTSEPAESKRKGKARSGALRFVIQKHDARNLHYDFRLELDGTLKSWAVPKGPSLDPKQKRLAVHVEDHPLDYAAFEGSIPKGQYGGGDVIVWDRGIWQPHGDPRKTYADGKLKFTLIGEKLSGEWALVRTRLKGSGSKEQWLLIKEKDDIARSAAEYDITEAQPQSVISGAHVGAGRSAPAKPKAKAVEAKPARKPAPKKANVVFPDTLAPQLATLVDAPPAGDWLYEIKFDGYRMLTRIQNDEVRLFTRNGNDWTDQLPELTKALKGLKLQDSWFDGEVVVLDEQGLPDFQGLQNAFDAGHSKNIFYYLFDMLFLSGEDLREVPLEQRRDALKQVLGSQRSRLLRYSDAFQAGHKDIVASAAAMGLEGVIGKRAGSAYVGKRNADWIKLKCRLRQEFVIVGYTAPQGSRSAFGALLLAVNDDAQGLVYAGRVGTGFTEATLKHVHKQLKPLHREESPLANKLTSAQAREVQWVEPTLVCEAEFAQWTREGIVRQAAFFGLRSDKPATDVVREEAQPAKAASVTPEPSRQPGKKTARGKVDVAGTGISHPQRVIDSKTGTKKIELAQFYESIADWILPFLNKRPVALLRCPEGIDGEQFFQKHAEHLAIPHIRQLDRTLDPGHAALMEIDSVQALVGAAQMGAIELHTWGTTRDRIETPDHFVLDLDPDPALPWRSMIEATQMVLAVLEELGLEAFLKTSGGKGMHIIVPLARQAEWDTVKAFAKAIAEFISRQLPERFTATMGPKNRVGKIFIDYLRNSRGGSTVTAYSVRARPGLPVSVPIALHELAGLTSSAQWDITNLEQRFSQLKDDPWAGYSNRRKITQKMWKQLGAKRP
;
A
#
# COMPACT_ATOMS: atom_id res chain seq x y z
N MET A 1 -10.44 54.03 -11.41
CA MET A 1 -10.42 53.56 -12.81
C MET A 1 -10.43 52.03 -12.82
N ALA A 2 -11.36 51.40 -13.53
CA ALA A 2 -11.39 49.94 -13.66
C ALA A 2 -10.13 49.47 -14.41
N LYS A 3 -9.45 48.45 -13.88
CA LYS A 3 -8.27 47.89 -14.55
C LYS A 3 -8.67 47.34 -15.93
N PRO A 4 -7.83 47.51 -16.97
CA PRO A 4 -8.05 46.85 -18.25
C PRO A 4 -8.17 45.33 -18.03
N ALA A 5 -9.15 44.69 -18.66
CA ALA A 5 -9.26 43.23 -18.66
C ALA A 5 -8.00 42.61 -19.29
N SER A 6 -7.53 41.49 -18.74
CA SER A 6 -6.41 40.75 -19.34
C SER A 6 -6.74 40.33 -20.78
N GLU A 7 -5.70 40.09 -21.59
CA GLU A 7 -5.85 39.50 -22.93
C GLU A 7 -6.65 38.18 -22.89
N TYR A 8 -6.49 37.38 -21.82
CA TYR A 8 -7.25 36.15 -21.61
C TYR A 8 -8.75 36.43 -21.51
N THR A 9 -9.14 37.31 -20.58
CA THR A 9 -10.54 37.68 -20.34
C THR A 9 -11.18 38.34 -21.58
N ARG A 10 -10.42 39.15 -22.32
CA ARG A 10 -10.91 39.83 -23.54
C ARG A 10 -11.24 38.87 -24.68
N LYS A 11 -10.53 37.74 -24.78
CA LYS A 11 -10.68 36.77 -25.88
C LYS A 11 -11.75 35.69 -25.63
N ARG A 12 -12.27 35.55 -24.41
CA ARG A 12 -13.27 34.53 -24.05
C ARG A 12 -14.64 35.13 -23.81
N ASN A 13 -15.67 34.40 -24.22
CA ASN A 13 -17.03 34.65 -23.77
C ASN A 13 -17.43 33.58 -22.73
N PHE A 14 -17.33 33.93 -21.45
CA PHE A 14 -17.60 33.04 -20.32
C PHE A 14 -19.08 32.65 -20.16
N ASP A 15 -19.99 33.25 -20.94
CA ASP A 15 -21.37 32.78 -21.03
C ASP A 15 -21.50 31.52 -21.90
N VAL A 16 -20.49 31.25 -22.74
CA VAL A 16 -20.47 30.16 -23.73
C VAL A 16 -19.39 29.13 -23.42
N THR A 17 -18.18 29.55 -23.02
CA THR A 17 -17.08 28.64 -22.69
C THR A 17 -17.16 28.16 -21.24
N SER A 18 -16.78 26.91 -20.98
CA SER A 18 -16.63 26.35 -19.63
C SER A 18 -15.28 26.69 -18.98
N GLU A 19 -14.43 27.43 -19.69
CA GLU A 19 -13.15 27.88 -19.17
C GLU A 19 -13.32 28.80 -17.93
N PRO A 20 -12.45 28.70 -16.92
CA PRO A 20 -12.56 29.49 -15.70
C PRO A 20 -12.25 30.98 -15.95
N ALA A 21 -13.13 31.86 -15.50
CA ALA A 21 -12.90 33.31 -15.50
C ALA A 21 -11.81 33.71 -14.48
N GLU A 22 -11.09 34.80 -14.75
CA GLU A 22 -10.09 35.34 -13.81
C GLU A 22 -10.74 35.74 -12.47
N SER A 23 -10.24 35.18 -11.36
CA SER A 23 -10.73 35.54 -10.04
C SER A 23 -10.27 36.95 -9.64
N LYS A 24 -11.18 37.76 -9.08
CA LYS A 24 -10.88 39.14 -8.62
C LYS A 24 -9.96 39.20 -7.39
N ARG A 25 -9.62 38.07 -6.78
CA ARG A 25 -8.75 37.98 -5.60
C ARG A 25 -7.37 37.50 -6.02
N LYS A 26 -6.40 38.43 -6.10
CA LYS A 26 -4.98 38.03 -6.06
C LYS A 26 -4.75 37.32 -4.72
N GLY A 27 -4.61 35.99 -4.75
CA GLY A 27 -4.04 35.29 -3.62
C GLY A 27 -2.69 35.92 -3.31
N LYS A 28 -2.43 36.29 -2.05
CA LYS A 28 -1.08 36.68 -1.62
C LYS A 28 -0.10 35.62 -2.13
N ALA A 29 0.99 36.06 -2.76
CA ALA A 29 2.09 35.17 -3.13
C ALA A 29 2.52 34.39 -1.88
N ARG A 30 2.09 33.13 -1.78
CA ARG A 30 2.59 32.22 -0.75
C ARG A 30 3.96 31.79 -1.20
N SER A 31 4.92 31.72 -0.29
CA SER A 31 6.24 31.13 -0.49
C SER A 31 6.12 29.60 -0.64
N GLY A 32 5.42 29.15 -1.69
CA GLY A 32 5.23 27.76 -2.06
C GLY A 32 5.97 27.44 -3.36
N ALA A 33 6.17 26.15 -3.62
CA ALA A 33 6.80 25.67 -4.84
C ALA A 33 5.99 26.09 -6.09
N LEU A 34 6.68 26.58 -7.13
CA LEU A 34 6.06 27.08 -8.35
C LEU A 34 5.52 25.92 -9.21
N ARG A 35 4.29 26.03 -9.69
CA ARG A 35 3.62 24.94 -10.41
C ARG A 35 3.85 25.03 -11.91
N PHE A 36 3.82 23.89 -12.59
CA PHE A 36 3.65 23.84 -14.03
C PHE A 36 2.49 22.95 -14.41
N VAL A 37 1.96 23.18 -15.60
CA VAL A 37 0.94 22.34 -16.21
C VAL A 37 1.20 22.25 -17.71
N ILE A 38 0.92 21.09 -18.29
CA ILE A 38 0.92 20.87 -19.72
C ILE A 38 -0.46 20.35 -20.10
N GLN A 39 -1.17 21.10 -20.93
CA GLN A 39 -2.47 20.69 -21.43
C GLN A 39 -2.33 20.20 -22.87
N LYS A 40 -2.90 19.03 -23.18
CA LYS A 40 -3.01 18.55 -24.56
C LYS A 40 -4.32 19.07 -25.12
N HIS A 41 -4.23 19.77 -26.23
CA HIS A 41 -5.33 20.54 -26.81
C HIS A 41 -5.55 20.14 -28.26
N ASP A 42 -6.68 19.47 -28.52
CA ASP A 42 -7.13 19.11 -29.86
C ASP A 42 -8.04 20.21 -30.43
N ALA A 43 -7.40 21.30 -30.85
CA ALA A 43 -8.05 22.44 -31.48
C ALA A 43 -8.11 22.26 -33.02
N ARG A 44 -7.84 23.32 -33.80
CA ARG A 44 -7.64 23.19 -35.26
C ARG A 44 -6.51 22.22 -35.61
N ASN A 45 -5.47 22.20 -34.77
CA ASN A 45 -4.38 21.24 -34.81
C ASN A 45 -4.09 20.80 -33.38
N LEU A 46 -3.73 19.53 -33.19
CA LEU A 46 -3.26 19.02 -31.92
C LEU A 46 -1.98 19.73 -31.50
N HIS A 47 -1.94 20.22 -30.26
CA HIS A 47 -0.75 20.81 -29.66
C HIS A 47 -0.74 20.62 -28.14
N TYR A 48 0.38 20.94 -27.51
CA TYR A 48 0.56 20.89 -26.07
C TYR A 48 0.82 22.30 -25.55
N ASP A 49 -0.08 22.82 -24.73
CA ASP A 49 0.10 24.09 -24.04
C ASP A 49 0.97 23.89 -22.80
N PHE A 50 2.25 24.26 -22.90
CA PHE A 50 3.21 24.24 -21.80
C PHE A 50 3.09 25.52 -20.98
N ARG A 51 2.91 25.42 -19.65
CA ARG A 51 2.66 26.58 -18.80
C ARG A 51 3.44 26.54 -17.49
N LEU A 52 4.05 27.67 -17.14
CA LEU A 52 4.79 27.86 -15.89
C LEU A 52 4.13 28.94 -15.02
N GLU A 53 3.91 28.65 -13.74
CA GLU A 53 3.47 29.64 -12.77
C GLU A 53 4.58 30.67 -12.51
N LEU A 54 4.29 31.94 -12.79
CA LEU A 54 5.14 33.07 -12.43
C LEU A 54 4.28 34.32 -12.15
N ASP A 55 4.59 35.00 -11.04
CA ASP A 55 3.90 36.22 -10.58
C ASP A 55 2.36 36.10 -10.47
N GLY A 56 1.89 34.91 -10.08
CA GLY A 56 0.47 34.62 -9.86
C GLY A 56 -0.33 34.41 -11.15
N THR A 57 0.35 34.14 -12.26
CA THR A 57 -0.23 33.80 -13.57
C THR A 57 0.49 32.61 -14.19
N LEU A 58 -0.14 31.95 -15.16
CA LEU A 58 0.48 30.90 -15.96
C LEU A 58 1.07 31.51 -17.24
N LYS A 59 2.39 31.66 -17.31
CA LYS A 59 3.12 31.99 -18.55
C LYS A 59 3.01 30.81 -19.50
N SER A 60 2.64 31.06 -20.75
CA SER A 60 2.03 30.03 -21.58
C SER A 60 2.60 29.95 -22.99
N TRP A 61 2.87 28.73 -23.45
CA TRP A 61 3.39 28.46 -24.79
C TRP A 61 2.70 27.26 -25.45
N ALA A 62 2.25 27.43 -26.69
CA ALA A 62 1.75 26.32 -27.51
C ALA A 62 2.92 25.58 -28.16
N VAL A 63 3.03 24.28 -27.93
CA VAL A 63 4.08 23.38 -28.44
C VAL A 63 3.45 22.36 -29.41
N PRO A 64 3.46 22.61 -30.73
CA PRO A 64 2.69 21.80 -31.69
C PRO A 64 3.07 20.32 -31.73
N LYS A 65 4.38 20.03 -31.61
CA LYS A 65 4.90 18.64 -31.61
C LYS A 65 5.06 18.05 -30.20
N GLY A 66 4.53 18.74 -29.18
CA GLY A 66 4.69 18.35 -27.78
C GLY A 66 6.15 18.42 -27.27
N PRO A 67 6.34 18.17 -25.96
CA PRO A 67 7.66 18.02 -25.37
C PRO A 67 8.39 16.80 -25.96
N SER A 68 9.72 16.79 -25.91
CA SER A 68 10.56 15.64 -26.31
C SER A 68 11.58 15.38 -25.22
N LEU A 69 11.84 14.10 -24.91
CA LEU A 69 12.94 13.72 -24.03
C LEU A 69 14.30 13.69 -24.74
N ASP A 70 14.34 13.97 -26.05
CA ASP A 70 15.58 13.97 -26.83
C ASP A 70 16.24 15.35 -26.81
N PRO A 71 17.44 15.50 -26.24
CA PRO A 71 18.16 16.77 -26.21
C PRO A 71 18.52 17.33 -27.60
N LYS A 72 18.49 16.49 -28.64
CA LYS A 72 18.72 16.91 -30.03
C LYS A 72 17.47 17.53 -30.66
N GLN A 73 16.28 17.29 -30.10
CA GLN A 73 15.02 17.83 -30.62
C GLN A 73 14.62 19.13 -29.92
N LYS A 74 14.87 20.26 -30.59
CA LYS A 74 14.40 21.58 -30.13
C LYS A 74 12.94 21.78 -30.54
N ARG A 75 12.02 21.78 -29.58
CA ARG A 75 10.58 21.90 -29.84
C ARG A 75 10.18 23.37 -29.90
N LEU A 76 9.53 23.78 -30.99
CA LEU A 76 8.97 25.13 -31.12
C LEU A 76 7.88 25.34 -30.06
N ALA A 77 8.00 26.42 -29.30
CA ALA A 77 7.06 26.84 -28.26
C ALA A 77 6.62 28.28 -28.56
N VAL A 78 5.39 28.47 -29.04
CA VAL A 78 4.87 29.78 -29.43
C VAL A 78 4.20 30.44 -28.23
N HIS A 79 4.69 31.62 -27.82
CA HIS A 79 4.13 32.31 -26.65
C HIS A 79 2.69 32.75 -26.93
N VAL A 80 1.79 32.45 -26.01
CA VAL A 80 0.36 32.83 -26.04
C VAL A 80 0.04 33.68 -24.82
N GLU A 81 -1.19 34.19 -24.73
CA GLU A 81 -1.57 35.00 -23.56
C GLU A 81 -1.44 34.22 -22.23
N ASP A 82 -1.16 34.95 -21.14
CA ASP A 82 -1.10 34.38 -19.80
C ASP A 82 -2.48 33.88 -19.36
N HIS A 83 -2.51 32.81 -18.56
CA HIS A 83 -3.77 32.22 -18.07
C HIS A 83 -3.89 32.36 -16.54
N PRO A 84 -5.12 32.41 -15.99
CA PRO A 84 -5.33 32.35 -14.56
C PRO A 84 -4.84 31.03 -13.97
N LEU A 85 -4.40 31.04 -12.71
CA LEU A 85 -3.95 29.82 -12.02
C LEU A 85 -5.03 28.73 -11.95
N ASP A 86 -6.31 29.15 -11.85
CA ASP A 86 -7.45 28.23 -11.83
C ASP A 86 -7.59 27.44 -13.15
N TYR A 87 -7.01 27.94 -14.26
CA TYR A 87 -6.98 27.25 -15.53
C TYR A 87 -6.11 25.98 -15.51
N ALA A 88 -5.17 25.85 -14.56
CA ALA A 88 -4.26 24.71 -14.48
C ALA A 88 -4.97 23.36 -14.25
N ALA A 89 -6.18 23.37 -13.69
CA ALA A 89 -6.97 22.16 -13.47
C ALA A 89 -8.07 21.95 -14.52
N PHE A 90 -8.17 22.82 -15.52
CA PHE A 90 -9.25 22.77 -16.51
C PHE A 90 -9.06 21.61 -17.50
N GLU A 91 -10.10 20.80 -17.62
CA GLU A 91 -10.33 19.86 -18.72
C GLU A 91 -11.75 20.03 -19.25
N GLY A 92 -11.92 19.92 -20.56
CA GLY A 92 -13.23 20.02 -21.18
C GLY A 92 -13.17 20.34 -22.67
N SER A 93 -14.34 20.43 -23.28
CA SER A 93 -14.51 20.77 -24.70
C SER A 93 -14.88 22.24 -24.83
N ILE A 94 -14.02 23.02 -25.48
CA ILE A 94 -14.26 24.43 -25.81
C ILE A 94 -15.12 24.47 -27.10
N PRO A 95 -16.31 25.09 -27.09
CA PRO A 95 -17.23 25.04 -28.24
C PRO A 95 -16.61 25.54 -29.55
N LYS A 96 -16.98 24.89 -30.66
CA LYS A 96 -16.53 25.27 -32.01
C LYS A 96 -16.91 26.73 -32.30
N GLY A 97 -15.96 27.53 -32.76
CA GLY A 97 -16.14 28.97 -33.03
C GLY A 97 -15.73 29.88 -31.86
N GLN A 98 -15.52 29.34 -30.65
CA GLN A 98 -14.85 30.08 -29.57
C GLN A 98 -13.33 30.11 -29.79
N TYR A 99 -12.67 31.10 -29.19
CA TYR A 99 -11.21 31.20 -29.25
C TYR A 99 -10.57 29.99 -28.55
N GLY A 100 -9.82 29.18 -29.29
CA GLY A 100 -9.28 27.92 -28.79
C GLY A 100 -10.29 26.77 -28.76
N GLY A 101 -11.33 26.78 -29.61
CA GLY A 101 -12.27 25.66 -29.71
C GLY A 101 -11.58 24.32 -29.99
N GLY A 102 -11.92 23.30 -29.19
CA GLY A 102 -11.24 22.01 -29.15
C GLY A 102 -11.35 21.30 -27.79
N ASP A 103 -10.95 20.03 -27.74
CA ASP A 103 -10.87 19.28 -26.50
C ASP A 103 -9.55 19.57 -25.78
N VAL A 104 -9.63 19.90 -24.48
CA VAL A 104 -8.49 20.17 -23.62
C VAL A 104 -8.46 19.14 -22.48
N ILE A 105 -7.31 18.50 -22.29
CA ILE A 105 -7.02 17.67 -21.11
C ILE A 105 -5.74 18.14 -20.43
N VAL A 106 -5.59 17.86 -19.13
CA VAL A 106 -4.33 18.08 -18.41
C VAL A 106 -3.45 16.86 -18.66
N TRP A 107 -2.48 17.02 -19.57
CA TRP A 107 -1.58 15.94 -19.98
C TRP A 107 -0.45 15.70 -18.99
N ASP A 108 0.06 16.73 -18.33
CA ASP A 108 1.04 16.62 -17.25
C ASP A 108 0.89 17.81 -16.30
N ARG A 109 1.33 17.65 -15.05
CA ARG A 109 1.37 18.73 -14.06
C ARG A 109 2.40 18.42 -13.01
N GLY A 110 2.87 19.46 -12.33
CA GLY A 110 3.78 19.28 -11.21
C GLY A 110 4.39 20.58 -10.73
N ILE A 111 5.62 20.49 -10.26
CA ILE A 111 6.41 21.61 -9.78
C ILE A 111 7.56 21.88 -10.75
N TRP A 112 7.84 23.15 -11.01
CA TRP A 112 9.06 23.56 -11.71
C TRP A 112 9.98 24.33 -10.76
N GLN A 113 11.28 24.10 -10.89
CA GLN A 113 12.31 24.76 -10.09
C GLN A 113 13.18 25.60 -11.02
N PRO A 114 13.08 26.95 -10.98
CA PRO A 114 13.91 27.81 -11.80
C PRO A 114 15.39 27.74 -11.38
N HIS A 115 16.27 27.71 -12.36
CA HIS A 115 17.69 27.89 -12.14
C HIS A 115 18.00 29.39 -12.16
N GLY A 116 18.13 29.97 -10.96
CA GLY A 116 18.31 31.41 -10.77
C GLY A 116 16.98 32.17 -10.59
N ASP A 117 17.01 33.50 -10.71
CA ASP A 117 15.80 34.32 -10.56
C ASP A 117 14.86 34.11 -11.78
N PRO A 118 13.66 33.54 -11.58
CA PRO A 118 12.73 33.27 -12.67
C PRO A 118 12.24 34.54 -13.37
N ARG A 119 12.16 35.68 -12.67
CA ARG A 119 11.72 36.95 -13.28
C ARG A 119 12.76 37.47 -14.26
N LYS A 120 14.02 37.47 -13.84
CA LYS A 120 15.15 37.92 -14.65
C LYS A 120 15.35 37.00 -15.85
N THR A 121 15.40 35.69 -15.63
CA THR A 121 15.62 34.69 -16.69
C THR A 121 14.48 34.65 -17.71
N TYR A 122 13.22 34.84 -17.29
CA TYR A 122 12.08 35.04 -18.20
C TYR A 122 12.24 36.32 -19.03
N ALA A 123 12.56 37.46 -18.37
CA ALA A 123 12.76 38.74 -19.05
C ALA A 123 13.92 38.70 -20.05
N ASP A 124 15.00 37.97 -19.74
CA ASP A 124 16.16 37.78 -20.61
C ASP A 124 15.89 36.79 -21.76
N GLY A 125 14.78 36.04 -21.70
CA GLY A 125 14.41 35.06 -22.72
C GLY A 125 15.16 33.73 -22.62
N LYS A 126 15.70 33.39 -21.46
CA LYS A 126 16.49 32.17 -21.24
C LYS A 126 16.18 31.58 -19.87
N LEU A 127 15.15 30.73 -19.82
CA LEU A 127 14.81 29.99 -18.61
C LEU A 127 15.50 28.63 -18.65
N LYS A 128 16.23 28.31 -17.59
CA LYS A 128 16.63 26.95 -17.26
C LYS A 128 15.90 26.52 -16.01
N PHE A 129 15.42 25.29 -15.98
CA PHE A 129 14.62 24.81 -14.87
C PHE A 129 14.54 23.29 -14.84
N THR A 130 14.29 22.77 -13.65
CA THR A 130 13.98 21.36 -13.42
C THR A 130 12.47 21.18 -13.37
N LEU A 131 11.93 20.19 -14.10
CA LEU A 131 10.54 19.75 -13.96
C LEU A 131 10.46 18.55 -13.02
N ILE A 132 9.43 18.55 -12.18
CA ILE A 132 9.03 17.43 -11.32
C ILE A 132 7.54 17.21 -11.56
N GLY A 133 7.23 16.51 -12.66
CA GLY A 133 5.87 16.20 -13.11
C GLY A 133 5.45 14.75 -12.91
N GLU A 134 4.19 14.49 -13.19
CA GLU A 134 3.66 13.11 -13.27
C GLU A 134 4.22 12.37 -14.50
N LYS A 135 4.56 13.10 -15.58
CA LYS A 135 5.18 12.55 -16.80
C LYS A 135 6.57 13.10 -17.09
N LEU A 136 6.72 14.42 -17.18
CA LEU A 136 8.00 15.04 -17.46
C LEU A 136 8.80 15.26 -16.18
N SER A 137 10.08 14.88 -16.23
CA SER A 137 11.03 15.14 -15.15
C SER A 137 12.39 15.55 -15.72
N GLY A 138 13.29 16.01 -14.84
CA GLY A 138 14.66 16.38 -15.18
C GLY A 138 14.81 17.83 -15.64
N GLU A 139 15.93 18.11 -16.29
CA GLU A 139 16.41 19.43 -16.66
C GLU A 139 15.91 19.88 -18.05
N TRP A 140 15.45 21.12 -18.13
CA TRP A 140 14.86 21.73 -19.33
C TRP A 140 15.31 23.18 -19.51
N ALA A 141 15.27 23.63 -20.76
CA ALA A 141 15.49 25.01 -21.12
C ALA A 141 14.37 25.53 -22.02
N LEU A 142 13.95 26.77 -21.78
CA LEU A 142 13.04 27.52 -22.63
C LEU A 142 13.75 28.80 -23.10
N VAL A 143 14.05 28.87 -24.40
CA VAL A 143 14.89 29.93 -24.98
C VAL A 143 14.14 30.70 -26.06
N ARG A 144 14.02 32.01 -25.90
CA ARG A 144 13.39 32.93 -26.86
C ARG A 144 14.29 33.14 -28.06
N THR A 145 13.73 33.02 -29.26
CA THR A 145 14.43 33.26 -30.52
C THR A 145 14.32 34.73 -30.93
N ARG A 146 15.24 35.19 -31.78
CA ARG A 146 15.20 36.55 -32.38
C ARG A 146 14.36 36.62 -33.65
N LEU A 147 13.79 35.49 -34.09
CA LEU A 147 12.99 35.39 -35.32
C LEU A 147 11.53 35.75 -34.97
N LYS A 148 11.00 36.79 -35.60
CA LYS A 148 9.55 37.07 -35.57
C LYS A 148 8.86 36.04 -36.45
N GLY A 149 7.89 35.30 -35.90
CA GLY A 149 7.11 34.33 -36.66
C GLY A 149 6.16 34.97 -37.68
N SER A 150 5.33 34.15 -38.35
CA SER A 150 4.19 34.63 -39.13
C SER A 150 3.11 35.23 -38.21
N GLY A 151 3.39 36.41 -37.68
CA GLY A 151 2.57 37.14 -36.71
C GLY A 151 3.41 37.88 -35.66
N SER A 152 2.79 38.76 -34.88
CA SER A 152 3.43 39.55 -33.81
C SER A 152 3.82 38.75 -32.55
N LYS A 153 3.80 37.41 -32.59
CA LYS A 153 4.01 36.54 -31.41
C LYS A 153 5.48 36.10 -31.27
N GLU A 154 5.98 36.12 -30.04
CA GLU A 154 7.33 35.67 -29.71
C GLU A 154 7.46 34.15 -29.85
N GLN A 155 8.55 33.70 -30.49
CA GLN A 155 8.88 32.28 -30.63
C GLN A 155 9.93 31.87 -29.59
N TRP A 156 9.70 30.72 -28.96
CA TRP A 156 10.61 30.10 -28.01
C TRP A 156 10.93 28.67 -28.46
N LEU A 157 11.98 28.09 -27.88
CA LEU A 157 12.35 26.69 -28.04
C LEU A 157 12.32 26.03 -26.66
N LEU A 158 11.51 24.98 -26.51
CA LEU A 158 11.55 24.05 -25.39
C LEU A 158 12.56 22.95 -25.73
N ILE A 159 13.55 22.78 -24.86
CA ILE A 159 14.70 21.91 -25.10
C ILE A 159 14.91 21.06 -23.84
N LYS A 160 14.98 19.74 -24.01
CA LYS A 160 15.44 18.84 -22.96
C LYS A 160 16.96 18.98 -22.80
N GLU A 161 17.43 19.23 -21.58
CA GLU A 161 18.86 19.24 -21.31
C GLU A 161 19.39 17.80 -21.21
N LYS A 162 20.69 17.61 -21.46
CA LYS A 162 21.35 16.31 -21.33
C LYS A 162 21.49 15.94 -19.84
N ASP A 163 20.62 15.06 -19.37
CA ASP A 163 20.64 14.48 -18.02
C ASP A 163 20.27 12.99 -18.07
N ASP A 164 20.12 12.36 -16.91
CA ASP A 164 19.90 10.92 -16.76
C ASP A 164 18.54 10.43 -17.28
N ILE A 165 17.59 11.35 -17.55
CA ILE A 165 16.24 11.02 -18.04
C ILE A 165 16.11 11.31 -19.55
N ALA A 166 17.09 12.02 -20.14
CA ALA A 166 17.13 12.25 -21.57
C ALA A 166 17.17 10.93 -22.37
N ARG A 167 16.32 10.82 -23.38
CA ARG A 167 16.19 9.62 -24.22
C ARG A 167 16.09 10.00 -25.69
N SER A 168 16.66 9.17 -26.56
CA SER A 168 16.53 9.36 -28.00
C SER A 168 15.07 9.25 -28.42
N ALA A 169 14.59 10.15 -29.30
CA ALA A 169 13.22 10.10 -29.78
C ALA A 169 12.94 8.86 -30.65
N ALA A 170 13.99 8.20 -31.16
CA ALA A 170 13.85 6.92 -31.86
C ALA A 170 13.60 5.74 -30.90
N GLU A 171 13.95 5.88 -29.63
CA GLU A 171 13.78 4.84 -28.61
C GLU A 171 12.47 5.01 -27.85
N TYR A 172 12.07 6.25 -27.55
CA TYR A 172 10.91 6.54 -26.73
C TYR A 172 10.32 7.93 -26.99
N ASP A 173 9.08 7.99 -27.51
CA ASP A 173 8.28 9.21 -27.57
C ASP A 173 7.24 9.23 -26.44
N ILE A 174 7.46 10.10 -25.47
CA ILE A 174 6.58 10.23 -24.29
C ILE A 174 5.17 10.68 -24.65
N THR A 175 4.99 11.42 -25.74
CA THR A 175 3.68 11.94 -26.15
C THR A 175 2.79 10.86 -26.77
N GLU A 176 3.40 9.80 -27.31
CA GLU A 176 2.71 8.60 -27.81
C GLU A 176 2.57 7.52 -26.73
N ALA A 177 3.59 7.33 -25.88
CA ALA A 177 3.58 6.32 -24.83
C ALA A 177 2.61 6.65 -23.69
N GLN A 178 2.39 7.95 -23.41
CA GLN A 178 1.52 8.40 -22.32
C GLN A 178 0.57 9.52 -22.78
N PRO A 179 -0.38 9.26 -23.69
CA PRO A 179 -1.21 10.30 -24.32
C PRO A 179 -2.38 10.82 -23.47
N GLN A 180 -2.73 10.14 -22.37
CA GLN A 180 -3.92 10.35 -21.55
C GLN A 180 -3.78 11.48 -20.51
N SER A 181 -4.87 11.91 -19.91
CA SER A 181 -4.87 12.88 -18.80
C SER A 181 -4.28 12.31 -17.52
N VAL A 182 -3.58 13.14 -16.74
CA VAL A 182 -3.13 12.81 -15.38
C VAL A 182 -4.19 13.05 -14.30
N ILE A 183 -5.26 13.78 -14.62
CA ILE A 183 -6.36 14.05 -13.69
C ILE A 183 -7.47 13.01 -13.87
N SER A 184 -7.85 12.75 -15.12
CA SER A 184 -9.05 11.97 -15.43
C SER A 184 -8.78 10.67 -16.18
N GLY A 185 -7.53 10.42 -16.62
CA GLY A 185 -7.20 9.30 -17.52
C GLY A 185 -7.79 9.39 -18.93
N ALA A 186 -8.41 10.50 -19.32
CA ALA A 186 -9.10 10.63 -20.61
C ALA A 186 -8.15 11.00 -21.75
N HIS A 187 -8.55 10.69 -22.99
CA HIS A 187 -7.89 11.14 -24.21
C HIS A 187 -8.64 12.34 -24.81
N VAL A 188 -7.92 13.23 -25.51
CA VAL A 188 -8.55 14.22 -26.39
C VAL A 188 -9.31 13.50 -27.51
N GLY A 189 -10.48 14.01 -27.92
CA GLY A 189 -11.30 13.41 -28.98
C GLY A 189 -12.17 12.22 -28.54
N ALA A 190 -12.13 11.81 -27.26
CA ALA A 190 -12.94 10.71 -26.73
C ALA A 190 -14.45 11.04 -26.55
N GLY A 191 -14.93 12.15 -27.12
CA GLY A 191 -16.35 12.52 -27.09
C GLY A 191 -16.86 12.81 -25.68
N ARG A 192 -16.37 13.89 -25.05
CA ARG A 192 -17.00 14.43 -23.84
C ARG A 192 -18.21 15.28 -24.24
N SER A 193 -19.41 14.77 -23.95
CA SER A 193 -20.67 15.51 -24.08
C SER A 193 -20.60 16.81 -23.26
N ALA A 194 -20.70 17.96 -23.93
CA ALA A 194 -20.75 19.27 -23.28
C ALA A 194 -22.02 19.39 -22.38
N PRO A 195 -21.95 20.13 -21.25
CA PRO A 195 -23.10 20.34 -20.39
C PRO A 195 -24.08 21.33 -21.02
N ALA A 196 -25.31 20.91 -21.32
CA ALA A 196 -26.34 21.78 -21.86
C ALA A 196 -26.99 22.64 -20.75
N LYS A 197 -27.01 23.96 -20.95
CA LYS A 197 -27.87 24.92 -20.21
C LYS A 197 -29.31 24.92 -20.79
N PRO A 198 -30.30 25.40 -20.03
CA PRO A 198 -31.69 24.93 -20.11
C PRO A 198 -32.61 25.83 -20.96
N LYS A 199 -33.73 25.23 -21.41
CA LYS A 199 -34.99 25.78 -22.01
C LYS A 199 -35.21 25.27 -23.43
N ALA A 200 -36.41 24.97 -23.92
CA ALA A 200 -37.78 24.95 -23.40
C ALA A 200 -38.59 23.92 -24.21
N LYS A 201 -39.77 23.57 -23.69
CA LYS A 201 -40.76 22.64 -24.27
C LYS A 201 -41.04 22.90 -25.77
N ALA A 202 -41.01 21.85 -26.60
CA ALA A 202 -42.06 21.54 -27.58
C ALA A 202 -41.82 20.18 -28.28
N VAL A 203 -42.69 19.22 -27.92
CA VAL A 203 -43.31 18.13 -28.70
C VAL A 203 -42.43 17.18 -29.52
N GLU A 204 -42.30 15.96 -29.00
CA GLU A 204 -41.83 14.76 -29.70
C GLU A 204 -42.78 14.30 -30.83
N ALA A 205 -42.20 13.87 -31.95
CA ALA A 205 -42.74 12.78 -32.76
C ALA A 205 -41.61 11.76 -33.02
N LYS A 206 -41.82 10.52 -32.55
CA LYS A 206 -40.83 9.42 -32.47
C LYS A 206 -40.40 8.87 -33.84
N PRO A 207 -39.17 8.31 -33.94
CA PRO A 207 -38.92 7.14 -34.78
C PRO A 207 -38.61 5.87 -33.96
N ALA A 208 -38.82 4.76 -34.66
CA ALA A 208 -39.05 3.41 -34.20
C ALA A 208 -37.95 2.77 -33.32
N ARG A 209 -38.44 1.99 -32.36
CA ARG A 209 -37.73 1.16 -31.38
C ARG A 209 -37.34 -0.19 -32.03
N LYS A 210 -36.06 -0.56 -32.01
CA LYS A 210 -35.64 -1.98 -32.02
C LYS A 210 -35.68 -2.52 -30.58
N PRO A 211 -36.02 -3.81 -30.40
CA PRO A 211 -36.64 -4.29 -29.17
C PRO A 211 -35.67 -4.26 -27.99
N ALA A 212 -36.10 -3.63 -26.91
CA ALA A 212 -35.49 -3.81 -25.60
C ALA A 212 -35.71 -5.26 -25.15
N PRO A 213 -34.74 -5.88 -24.44
CA PRO A 213 -35.05 -7.08 -23.68
C PRO A 213 -36.20 -6.73 -22.73
N LYS A 214 -37.16 -7.66 -22.60
CA LYS A 214 -38.36 -7.47 -21.78
C LYS A 214 -37.94 -6.93 -20.40
N LYS A 215 -38.36 -5.71 -20.06
CA LYS A 215 -38.33 -5.24 -18.67
C LYS A 215 -39.15 -6.25 -17.87
N ALA A 216 -38.47 -7.10 -17.11
CA ALA A 216 -39.11 -7.72 -15.97
C ALA A 216 -39.66 -6.58 -15.11
N ASN A 217 -40.89 -6.71 -14.62
CA ASN A 217 -41.37 -5.89 -13.51
C ASN A 217 -40.47 -6.22 -12.33
N VAL A 218 -39.33 -5.53 -12.20
CA VAL A 218 -38.49 -5.66 -11.02
C VAL A 218 -39.19 -4.89 -9.91
N VAL A 219 -39.81 -5.63 -9.01
CA VAL A 219 -40.38 -5.09 -7.78
C VAL A 219 -39.24 -4.61 -6.91
N PHE A 220 -39.31 -3.37 -6.42
CA PHE A 220 -38.35 -2.84 -5.45
C PHE A 220 -38.44 -3.69 -4.18
N PRO A 221 -37.37 -4.42 -3.79
CA PRO A 221 -37.47 -5.46 -2.78
C PRO A 221 -37.54 -4.87 -1.37
N ASP A 222 -38.33 -5.52 -0.51
CA ASP A 222 -38.41 -5.19 0.92
C ASP A 222 -37.16 -5.63 1.69
N THR A 223 -36.50 -6.69 1.23
CA THR A 223 -35.28 -7.23 1.82
C THR A 223 -34.28 -7.62 0.73
N LEU A 224 -32.98 -7.45 1.01
CA LEU A 224 -31.88 -7.94 0.17
C LEU A 224 -30.88 -8.72 1.01
N ALA A 225 -30.28 -9.74 0.40
CA ALA A 225 -29.19 -10.50 1.00
C ALA A 225 -27.84 -9.91 0.58
N PRO A 226 -26.85 -9.81 1.49
CA PRO A 226 -25.55 -9.25 1.16
C PRO A 226 -24.72 -10.21 0.31
N GLN A 227 -23.89 -9.68 -0.58
CA GLN A 227 -22.89 -10.44 -1.33
C GLN A 227 -21.81 -10.95 -0.37
N LEU A 228 -21.51 -12.25 -0.42
CA LEU A 228 -20.54 -12.88 0.49
C LEU A 228 -19.25 -13.25 -0.25
N ALA A 229 -18.11 -12.89 0.34
CA ALA A 229 -16.80 -13.14 -0.26
C ALA A 229 -16.26 -14.55 0.07
N THR A 230 -15.58 -15.17 -0.90
CA THR A 230 -14.88 -16.46 -0.74
C THR A 230 -13.46 -16.25 -0.22
N LEU A 231 -13.03 -17.01 0.78
CA LEU A 231 -11.65 -16.96 1.28
C LEU A 231 -10.72 -17.64 0.27
N VAL A 232 -9.68 -16.93 -0.17
CA VAL A 232 -8.63 -17.46 -1.06
C VAL A 232 -7.26 -17.19 -0.46
N ASP A 233 -6.28 -18.00 -0.85
CA ASP A 233 -4.90 -17.94 -0.35
C ASP A 233 -4.02 -16.91 -1.08
N ALA A 234 -4.30 -16.67 -2.37
CA ALA A 234 -3.58 -15.70 -3.19
C ALA A 234 -4.51 -14.86 -4.09
N PRO A 235 -4.14 -13.62 -4.42
CA PRO A 235 -4.90 -12.80 -5.35
C PRO A 235 -4.92 -13.45 -6.74
N PRO A 236 -6.11 -13.78 -7.29
CA PRO A 236 -6.22 -14.40 -8.60
C PRO A 236 -5.76 -13.46 -9.71
N ALA A 237 -5.30 -14.06 -10.82
CA ALA A 237 -5.03 -13.34 -12.05
C ALA A 237 -6.32 -12.79 -12.70
N GLY A 238 -6.17 -11.78 -13.53
CA GLY A 238 -7.25 -11.13 -14.29
C GLY A 238 -7.64 -9.75 -13.74
N ASP A 239 -8.75 -9.22 -14.24
CA ASP A 239 -9.23 -7.89 -13.88
C ASP A 239 -10.02 -7.94 -12.56
N TRP A 240 -9.37 -7.49 -11.48
CA TRP A 240 -9.91 -7.46 -10.13
C TRP A 240 -9.72 -6.09 -9.51
N LEU A 241 -10.78 -5.58 -8.87
CA LEU A 241 -10.77 -4.39 -8.05
C LEU A 241 -10.56 -4.80 -6.59
N TYR A 242 -9.47 -4.36 -5.98
CA TYR A 242 -9.20 -4.63 -4.57
C TYR A 242 -9.53 -3.42 -3.71
N GLU A 243 -10.24 -3.62 -2.62
CA GLU A 243 -10.54 -2.61 -1.60
C GLU A 243 -10.17 -3.10 -0.20
N ILE A 244 -10.15 -2.18 0.78
CA ILE A 244 -9.88 -2.52 2.17
C ILE A 244 -10.95 -3.53 2.63
N LYS A 245 -10.52 -4.64 3.25
CA LYS A 245 -11.43 -5.44 4.06
C LYS A 245 -11.62 -4.70 5.38
N PHE A 246 -12.75 -4.03 5.51
CA PHE A 246 -13.14 -3.41 6.76
C PHE A 246 -13.38 -4.48 7.82
N ASP A 247 -13.25 -4.05 9.07
CA ASP A 247 -13.47 -4.88 10.25
C ASP A 247 -14.56 -4.21 11.09
N GLY A 248 -15.80 -4.30 10.61
CA GLY A 248 -16.96 -3.64 11.17
C GLY A 248 -18.25 -4.44 11.01
N TYR A 249 -19.39 -3.78 11.24
CA TYR A 249 -20.69 -4.41 11.03
C TYR A 249 -21.21 -4.15 9.61
N ARG A 250 -21.51 -5.22 8.89
CA ARG A 250 -22.06 -5.15 7.53
C ARG A 250 -23.48 -4.58 7.56
N MET A 251 -23.72 -3.51 6.80
CA MET A 251 -25.02 -2.84 6.71
C MET A 251 -25.53 -2.77 5.29
N LEU A 252 -26.80 -3.11 5.11
CA LEU A 252 -27.57 -2.84 3.90
C LEU A 252 -28.53 -1.69 4.18
N THR A 253 -28.47 -0.66 3.34
CA THR A 253 -29.34 0.51 3.50
C THR A 253 -30.45 0.48 2.47
N ARG A 254 -31.68 0.60 2.95
CA ARG A 254 -32.87 0.81 2.12
C ARG A 254 -33.33 2.25 2.27
N ILE A 255 -33.57 2.92 1.15
CA ILE A 255 -34.28 4.20 1.11
C ILE A 255 -35.54 3.96 0.29
N GLN A 256 -36.71 4.25 0.85
CA GLN A 256 -37.98 4.17 0.13
C GLN A 256 -38.91 5.25 0.67
N ASN A 257 -39.55 6.03 -0.21
CA ASN A 257 -40.48 7.09 0.22
C ASN A 257 -39.90 8.03 1.31
N ASP A 258 -38.64 8.44 1.17
CA ASP A 258 -37.88 9.26 2.15
C ASP A 258 -37.64 8.60 3.54
N GLU A 259 -37.98 7.32 3.70
CA GLU A 259 -37.68 6.51 4.88
C GLU A 259 -36.34 5.78 4.66
N VAL A 260 -35.41 5.94 5.61
CA VAL A 260 -34.11 5.26 5.60
C VAL A 260 -34.16 4.13 6.62
N ARG A 261 -33.85 2.91 6.19
CA ARG A 261 -33.65 1.75 7.08
C ARG A 261 -32.27 1.15 6.92
N LEU A 262 -31.68 0.74 8.04
CA LEU A 262 -30.35 0.13 8.12
C LEU A 262 -30.50 -1.31 8.60
N PHE A 263 -30.28 -2.26 7.70
CA PHE A 263 -30.37 -3.68 8.00
C PHE A 263 -28.99 -4.27 8.21
N THR A 264 -28.83 -5.03 9.29
CA THR A 264 -27.65 -5.87 9.51
C THR A 264 -27.55 -6.98 8.47
N ARG A 265 -26.42 -7.68 8.46
CA ARG A 265 -26.20 -8.89 7.64
C ARG A 265 -27.36 -9.89 7.65
N ASN A 266 -28.07 -10.04 8.78
CA ASN A 266 -29.16 -11.02 8.92
C ASN A 266 -30.56 -10.38 8.80
N GLY A 267 -30.64 -9.12 8.37
CA GLY A 267 -31.91 -8.42 8.17
C GLY A 267 -32.48 -7.74 9.41
N ASN A 268 -31.79 -7.73 10.56
CA ASN A 268 -32.26 -6.96 11.72
C ASN A 268 -32.16 -5.45 11.44
N ASP A 269 -33.20 -4.70 11.79
CA ASP A 269 -33.23 -3.26 11.63
C ASP A 269 -32.49 -2.56 12.79
N TRP A 270 -31.41 -1.84 12.47
CA TRP A 270 -30.56 -1.07 13.39
C TRP A 270 -30.68 0.44 13.18
N THR A 271 -31.76 0.90 12.53
CA THR A 271 -31.98 2.33 12.22
C THR A 271 -31.93 3.21 13.48
N ASP A 272 -32.56 2.77 14.57
CA ASP A 272 -32.61 3.51 15.84
C ASP A 272 -31.28 3.52 16.58
N GLN A 273 -30.41 2.54 16.32
CA GLN A 273 -29.07 2.45 16.93
C GLN A 273 -28.07 3.39 16.25
N LEU A 274 -28.35 3.83 15.03
CA LEU A 274 -27.45 4.62 14.18
C LEU A 274 -28.07 5.96 13.71
N PRO A 275 -28.62 6.79 14.61
CA PRO A 275 -29.42 7.97 14.24
C PRO A 275 -28.67 9.02 13.41
N GLU A 276 -27.37 9.24 13.68
CA GLU A 276 -26.55 10.18 12.92
C GLU A 276 -26.27 9.71 11.48
N LEU A 277 -26.12 8.39 11.27
CA LEU A 277 -25.98 7.81 9.94
C LEU A 277 -27.31 7.87 9.19
N THR A 278 -28.41 7.54 9.83
CA THR A 278 -29.77 7.65 9.26
C THR A 278 -30.04 9.08 8.79
N LYS A 279 -29.68 10.09 9.61
CA LYS A 279 -29.78 11.51 9.23
C LYS A 279 -28.89 11.88 8.05
N ALA A 280 -27.64 11.40 8.03
CA ALA A 280 -26.71 11.65 6.93
C ALA A 280 -27.21 11.02 5.60
N LEU A 281 -27.74 9.80 5.66
CA LEU A 281 -28.30 9.08 4.51
C LEU A 281 -29.55 9.76 3.98
N LYS A 282 -30.44 10.22 4.86
CA LYS A 282 -31.62 11.01 4.46
C LYS A 282 -31.23 12.31 3.76
N GLY A 283 -30.08 12.90 4.14
CA GLY A 283 -29.49 14.06 3.50
C GLY A 283 -29.07 13.86 2.03
N LEU A 284 -28.91 12.61 1.58
CA LEU A 284 -28.63 12.30 0.17
C LEU A 284 -29.84 12.57 -0.74
N LYS A 285 -31.06 12.64 -0.19
CA LYS A 285 -32.32 12.88 -0.92
C LYS A 285 -32.52 11.94 -2.12
N LEU A 286 -32.23 10.67 -1.90
CA LEU A 286 -32.40 9.62 -2.90
C LEU A 286 -33.83 9.11 -2.87
N GLN A 287 -34.32 8.72 -4.05
CA GLN A 287 -35.56 7.96 -4.17
C GLN A 287 -35.30 6.48 -3.81
N ASP A 288 -36.22 5.59 -4.15
CA ASP A 288 -36.17 4.15 -3.91
C ASP A 288 -34.81 3.54 -4.26
N SER A 289 -33.97 3.26 -3.26
CA SER A 289 -32.57 2.86 -3.45
C SER A 289 -32.09 1.87 -2.41
N TRP A 290 -31.09 1.06 -2.79
CA TRP A 290 -30.41 0.09 -1.94
C TRP A 290 -28.90 0.19 -2.11
N PHE A 291 -28.16 0.21 -1.01
CA PHE A 291 -26.69 0.20 -1.01
C PHE A 291 -26.15 -0.82 -0.02
N ASP A 292 -24.92 -1.22 -0.26
CA ASP A 292 -24.18 -2.14 0.58
C ASP A 292 -22.89 -1.49 1.10
N GLY A 293 -22.65 -1.63 2.39
CA GLY A 293 -21.57 -0.97 3.08
C GLY A 293 -21.20 -1.64 4.41
N GLU A 294 -20.25 -1.04 5.12
CA GLU A 294 -19.81 -1.50 6.43
C GLU A 294 -19.62 -0.31 7.37
N VAL A 295 -20.14 -0.43 8.59
CA VAL A 295 -19.98 0.59 9.64
C VAL A 295 -18.77 0.28 10.51
N VAL A 296 -17.92 1.28 10.72
CA VAL A 296 -16.65 1.15 11.44
C VAL A 296 -16.43 2.34 12.37
N VAL A 297 -15.65 2.12 13.43
CA VAL A 297 -14.96 3.20 14.16
C VAL A 297 -13.53 3.23 13.67
N LEU A 298 -12.89 4.41 13.69
CA LEU A 298 -11.48 4.55 13.33
C LEU A 298 -10.65 4.89 14.56
N ASP A 299 -9.46 4.32 14.67
CA ASP A 299 -8.46 4.65 15.69
C ASP A 299 -7.79 6.02 15.42
N GLU A 300 -6.82 6.39 16.27
CA GLU A 300 -6.04 7.63 16.15
C GLU A 300 -5.19 7.68 14.86
N GLN A 301 -4.88 6.52 14.28
CA GLN A 301 -4.12 6.38 13.04
C GLN A 301 -5.04 6.36 11.80
N GLY A 302 -6.37 6.39 12.00
CA GLY A 302 -7.38 6.39 10.95
C GLY A 302 -7.69 5.01 10.38
N LEU A 303 -7.30 3.93 11.07
CA LEU A 303 -7.58 2.54 10.70
C LEU A 303 -8.84 2.02 11.40
N PRO A 304 -9.55 1.02 10.85
CA PRO A 304 -10.71 0.42 11.49
C PRO A 304 -10.38 -0.17 12.88
N ASP A 305 -11.10 0.26 13.90
CA ASP A 305 -11.04 -0.24 15.27
C ASP A 305 -12.38 -0.87 15.66
N PHE A 306 -12.43 -2.20 15.56
CA PHE A 306 -13.62 -2.96 15.88
C PHE A 306 -13.92 -3.03 17.39
N GLN A 307 -12.90 -2.98 18.25
CA GLN A 307 -13.14 -2.92 19.70
C GLN A 307 -13.72 -1.56 20.10
N GLY A 308 -13.23 -0.48 19.48
CA GLY A 308 -13.84 0.85 19.55
C GLY A 308 -15.29 0.85 19.07
N LEU A 309 -15.59 0.12 17.99
CA LEU A 309 -16.96 -0.03 17.46
C LEU A 309 -17.89 -0.73 18.47
N GLN A 310 -17.47 -1.83 19.09
CA GLN A 310 -18.26 -2.52 20.12
C GLN A 310 -18.56 -1.61 21.30
N ASN A 311 -17.55 -0.92 21.80
CA ASN A 311 -17.70 0.02 22.91
C ASN A 311 -18.69 1.15 22.56
N ALA A 312 -18.72 1.61 21.30
CA ALA A 312 -19.64 2.64 20.85
C ALA A 312 -21.12 2.18 20.90
N PHE A 313 -21.39 0.92 20.53
CA PHE A 313 -22.72 0.32 20.64
C PHE A 313 -23.13 0.07 22.10
N ASP A 314 -22.22 -0.46 22.92
CA ASP A 314 -22.49 -0.76 24.33
C ASP A 314 -22.74 0.50 25.17
N ALA A 315 -22.03 1.60 24.88
CA ALA A 315 -22.17 2.86 25.60
C ALA A 315 -23.33 3.75 25.09
N GLY A 316 -24.05 3.34 24.04
CA GLY A 316 -25.08 4.17 23.39
C GLY A 316 -24.52 5.46 22.77
N HIS A 317 -23.21 5.51 22.50
CA HIS A 317 -22.51 6.68 21.98
C HIS A 317 -22.17 6.48 20.51
N SER A 318 -23.10 6.86 19.61
CA SER A 318 -22.93 6.78 18.15
C SER A 318 -22.06 7.89 17.53
N LYS A 319 -21.40 8.72 18.36
CA LYS A 319 -20.58 9.84 17.88
C LYS A 319 -19.21 9.30 17.45
N ASN A 320 -18.99 9.23 16.13
CA ASN A 320 -17.78 8.77 15.41
C ASN A 320 -17.87 7.37 14.74
N ILE A 321 -19.07 6.85 14.50
CA ILE A 321 -19.26 5.70 13.60
C ILE A 321 -19.27 6.21 12.15
N PHE A 322 -18.37 5.69 11.31
CA PHE A 322 -18.31 5.95 9.89
C PHE A 322 -18.98 4.83 9.11
N TYR A 323 -19.56 5.17 7.96
CA TYR A 323 -20.18 4.18 7.06
C TYR A 323 -19.47 4.17 5.72
N TYR A 324 -18.71 3.11 5.46
CA TYR A 324 -18.02 2.88 4.20
C TYR A 324 -18.91 2.11 3.24
N LEU A 325 -19.37 2.78 2.19
CA LEU A 325 -20.24 2.25 1.15
C LEU A 325 -19.39 1.76 -0.02
N PHE A 326 -19.66 0.57 -0.54
CA PHE A 326 -18.84 -0.03 -1.61
C PHE A 326 -19.62 -0.63 -2.79
N ASP A 327 -20.96 -0.72 -2.76
CA ASP A 327 -21.78 -1.13 -3.91
C ASP A 327 -23.19 -0.48 -3.89
N MET A 328 -23.76 -0.23 -5.08
CA MET A 328 -25.09 0.35 -5.28
C MET A 328 -25.97 -0.68 -5.99
N LEU A 329 -27.03 -1.12 -5.32
CA LEU A 329 -27.88 -2.22 -5.78
C LEU A 329 -29.12 -1.72 -6.50
N PHE A 330 -29.72 -0.65 -5.98
CA PHE A 330 -30.84 0.05 -6.61
C PHE A 330 -30.61 1.55 -6.53
N LEU A 331 -30.94 2.28 -7.59
CA LEU A 331 -30.89 3.73 -7.62
C LEU A 331 -32.17 4.28 -8.27
N SER A 332 -32.97 5.03 -7.52
CA SER A 332 -34.23 5.62 -7.99
C SER A 332 -35.17 4.61 -8.66
N GLY A 333 -35.30 3.43 -8.07
CA GLY A 333 -36.16 2.32 -8.53
C GLY A 333 -35.55 1.46 -9.63
N GLU A 334 -34.38 1.82 -10.18
CA GLU A 334 -33.68 0.98 -11.16
C GLU A 334 -32.82 -0.08 -10.46
N ASP A 335 -33.00 -1.35 -10.84
CA ASP A 335 -32.19 -2.46 -10.35
C ASP A 335 -30.85 -2.49 -11.09
N LEU A 336 -29.78 -2.27 -10.34
CA LEU A 336 -28.42 -2.28 -10.86
C LEU A 336 -27.71 -3.61 -10.65
N ARG A 337 -28.29 -4.60 -9.96
CA ARG A 337 -27.57 -5.82 -9.56
C ARG A 337 -26.94 -6.59 -10.74
N GLU A 338 -27.60 -6.62 -11.89
CA GLU A 338 -27.10 -7.26 -13.12
C GLU A 338 -26.17 -6.35 -13.95
N VAL A 339 -26.05 -5.07 -13.58
CA VAL A 339 -25.15 -4.11 -14.24
C VAL A 339 -23.70 -4.37 -13.78
N PRO A 340 -22.68 -4.22 -14.64
CA PRO A 340 -21.27 -4.38 -14.27
C PRO A 340 -20.86 -3.61 -12.99
N LEU A 341 -20.06 -4.27 -12.15
CA LEU A 341 -19.57 -3.77 -10.86
C LEU A 341 -19.06 -2.31 -10.90
N GLU A 342 -18.29 -1.97 -11.93
CA GLU A 342 -17.68 -0.65 -12.13
C GLU A 342 -18.75 0.43 -12.22
N GLN A 343 -19.80 0.17 -13.01
CA GLN A 343 -20.89 1.11 -13.22
C GLN A 343 -21.73 1.29 -11.96
N ARG A 344 -21.96 0.22 -11.18
CA ARG A 344 -22.64 0.31 -9.88
C ARG A 344 -21.84 1.16 -8.90
N ARG A 345 -20.53 0.95 -8.85
CA ARG A 345 -19.60 1.72 -7.99
C ARG A 345 -19.48 3.17 -8.43
N ASP A 346 -19.46 3.44 -9.72
CA ASP A 346 -19.46 4.81 -10.25
C ASP A 346 -20.77 5.53 -9.91
N ALA A 347 -21.91 4.86 -10.01
CA ALA A 347 -23.20 5.41 -9.58
C ALA A 347 -23.18 5.76 -8.08
N LEU A 348 -22.65 4.86 -7.23
CA LEU A 348 -22.42 5.13 -5.81
C LEU A 348 -21.53 6.35 -5.57
N LYS A 349 -20.42 6.44 -6.31
CA LYS A 349 -19.46 7.54 -6.19
C LYS A 349 -20.06 8.88 -6.58
N GLN A 350 -20.90 8.91 -7.62
CA GLN A 350 -21.62 10.13 -8.03
C GLN A 350 -22.62 10.58 -6.97
N VAL A 351 -23.38 9.63 -6.41
CA VAL A 351 -24.33 9.88 -5.32
C VAL A 351 -23.62 10.50 -4.12
N LEU A 352 -22.50 9.91 -3.68
CA LEU A 352 -21.74 10.39 -2.52
C LEU A 352 -20.97 11.68 -2.81
N GLY A 353 -20.47 11.87 -4.03
CA GLY A 353 -19.72 13.07 -4.43
C GLY A 353 -20.54 14.36 -4.41
N SER A 354 -21.88 14.25 -4.44
CA SER A 354 -22.80 15.38 -4.39
C SER A 354 -22.98 15.99 -2.98
N GLN A 355 -22.52 15.33 -1.92
CA GLN A 355 -22.73 15.75 -0.52
C GLN A 355 -21.45 15.71 0.32
N ARG A 356 -21.28 16.67 1.24
CA ARG A 356 -20.11 16.80 2.12
C ARG A 356 -20.29 16.13 3.49
N SER A 357 -20.94 14.97 3.56
CA SER A 357 -21.07 14.26 4.83
C SER A 357 -19.72 13.65 5.23
N ARG A 358 -19.23 13.96 6.44
CA ARG A 358 -18.00 13.35 6.99
C ARG A 358 -18.20 11.88 7.40
N LEU A 359 -19.45 11.47 7.64
CA LEU A 359 -19.81 10.15 8.15
C LEU A 359 -19.95 9.09 7.05
N LEU A 360 -20.38 9.49 5.86
CA LEU A 360 -20.55 8.58 4.71
C LEU A 360 -19.29 8.63 3.85
N ARG A 361 -18.70 7.47 3.58
CA ARG A 361 -17.45 7.36 2.82
C ARG A 361 -17.60 6.35 1.70
N TYR A 362 -17.04 6.68 0.55
CA TYR A 362 -16.88 5.71 -0.54
C TYR A 362 -15.65 4.84 -0.25
N SER A 363 -15.80 3.53 -0.35
CA SER A 363 -14.68 2.58 -0.30
C SER A 363 -13.92 2.61 -1.62
N ASP A 364 -12.76 3.25 -1.66
CA ASP A 364 -11.97 3.34 -2.89
C ASP A 364 -11.19 2.04 -3.16
N ALA A 365 -10.98 1.75 -4.44
CA ALA A 365 -10.14 0.63 -4.84
C ALA A 365 -8.66 1.03 -4.81
N PHE A 366 -7.78 0.10 -4.47
CA PHE A 366 -6.35 0.32 -4.50
C PHE A 366 -5.82 0.44 -5.94
N GLN A 367 -4.90 1.37 -6.16
CA GLN A 367 -4.22 1.59 -7.45
C GLN A 367 -2.93 0.75 -7.60
N ALA A 368 -2.82 -0.38 -6.89
CA ALA A 368 -1.63 -1.23 -6.86
C ALA A 368 -1.84 -2.51 -7.68
N GLY A 369 -0.75 -3.08 -8.22
CA GLY A 369 -0.81 -4.35 -8.93
C GLY A 369 -1.24 -5.49 -8.02
N HIS A 370 -2.10 -6.38 -8.53
CA HIS A 370 -2.69 -7.54 -7.81
C HIS A 370 -1.69 -8.38 -6.98
N LYS A 371 -0.41 -8.48 -7.36
CA LYS A 371 0.59 -9.29 -6.64
C LYS A 371 1.06 -8.71 -5.31
N ASP A 372 1.05 -7.38 -5.15
CA ASP A 372 1.60 -6.71 -3.95
C ASP A 372 0.51 -6.26 -2.96
N ILE A 373 -0.77 -6.52 -3.27
CA ILE A 373 -1.90 -5.91 -2.58
C ILE A 373 -2.05 -6.40 -1.13
N VAL A 374 -1.86 -7.71 -0.91
CA VAL A 374 -1.99 -8.33 0.42
C VAL A 374 -0.81 -7.96 1.31
N ALA A 375 0.41 -7.93 0.75
CA ALA A 375 1.60 -7.49 1.47
C ALA A 375 1.51 -6.01 1.86
N SER A 376 0.99 -5.17 0.97
CA SER A 376 0.75 -3.74 1.25
C SER A 376 -0.30 -3.56 2.34
N ALA A 377 -1.41 -4.31 2.29
CA ALA A 377 -2.44 -4.26 3.32
C ALA A 377 -1.91 -4.73 4.69
N ALA A 378 -1.12 -5.80 4.72
CA ALA A 378 -0.49 -6.31 5.94
C ALA A 378 0.49 -5.30 6.55
N ALA A 379 1.30 -4.65 5.73
CA ALA A 379 2.23 -3.60 6.16
C ALA A 379 1.52 -2.35 6.71
N MET A 380 0.28 -2.09 6.28
CA MET A 380 -0.58 -1.02 6.81
C MET A 380 -1.37 -1.43 8.05
N GLY A 381 -1.20 -2.66 8.56
CA GLY A 381 -1.92 -3.16 9.73
C GLY A 381 -3.39 -3.48 9.46
N LEU A 382 -3.81 -3.60 8.20
CA LEU A 382 -5.18 -3.98 7.83
C LEU A 382 -5.42 -5.47 8.06
N GLU A 383 -6.67 -5.85 8.32
CA GLU A 383 -7.04 -7.27 8.46
C GLU A 383 -6.93 -8.03 7.13
N GLY A 384 -7.20 -7.36 6.01
CA GLY A 384 -7.16 -7.95 4.69
C GLY A 384 -7.63 -7.03 3.58
N VAL A 385 -7.85 -7.61 2.40
CA VAL A 385 -8.48 -6.93 1.25
C VAL A 385 -9.64 -7.76 0.71
N ILE A 386 -10.63 -7.06 0.17
CA ILE A 386 -11.72 -7.65 -0.63
C ILE A 386 -11.37 -7.46 -2.10
N GLY A 387 -11.26 -8.54 -2.85
CA GLY A 387 -11.16 -8.52 -4.31
C GLY A 387 -12.54 -8.69 -4.93
N LYS A 388 -12.87 -7.85 -5.90
CA LYS A 388 -14.12 -7.93 -6.67
C LYS A 388 -13.80 -8.02 -8.15
N ARG A 389 -14.31 -9.04 -8.83
CA ARG A 389 -14.05 -9.27 -10.25
C ARG A 389 -14.69 -8.17 -11.09
N ALA A 390 -13.90 -7.58 -11.99
CA ALA A 390 -14.39 -6.64 -12.98
C ALA A 390 -15.55 -7.22 -13.81
N GLY A 391 -16.56 -6.41 -14.09
CA GLY A 391 -17.74 -6.84 -14.85
C GLY A 391 -18.73 -7.75 -14.12
N SER A 392 -18.48 -8.14 -12.86
CA SER A 392 -19.35 -9.08 -12.12
C SER A 392 -20.70 -8.48 -11.70
N ALA A 393 -21.75 -9.30 -11.72
CA ALA A 393 -23.08 -9.00 -11.17
C ALA A 393 -23.11 -9.17 -9.64
N TYR A 394 -24.07 -8.53 -8.99
CA TYR A 394 -24.36 -8.69 -7.56
C TYR A 394 -25.46 -9.74 -7.37
N VAL A 395 -25.12 -10.89 -6.79
CA VAL A 395 -26.03 -12.06 -6.69
C VAL A 395 -26.60 -12.26 -5.29
N GLY A 396 -26.14 -11.52 -4.27
CA GLY A 396 -26.64 -11.60 -2.89
C GLY A 396 -26.35 -12.94 -2.19
N LYS A 397 -25.31 -13.65 -2.63
CA LYS A 397 -24.87 -14.94 -2.05
C LYS A 397 -23.36 -15.10 -2.16
N ARG A 398 -22.82 -16.19 -1.60
CA ARG A 398 -21.39 -16.48 -1.73
C ARG A 398 -21.05 -16.94 -3.15
N ASN A 399 -20.05 -16.33 -3.76
CA ASN A 399 -19.49 -16.77 -5.04
C ASN A 399 -17.99 -16.42 -5.13
N ALA A 400 -17.36 -16.79 -6.24
CA ALA A 400 -15.95 -16.51 -6.52
C ALA A 400 -15.74 -15.21 -7.32
N ASP A 401 -16.71 -14.29 -7.31
CA ASP A 401 -16.55 -12.94 -7.89
C ASP A 401 -16.20 -11.92 -6.82
N TRP A 402 -16.56 -12.20 -5.57
CA TRP A 402 -16.04 -11.50 -4.41
C TRP A 402 -15.15 -12.46 -3.63
N ILE A 403 -13.92 -12.06 -3.40
CA ILE A 403 -12.94 -12.83 -2.64
C ILE A 403 -12.43 -12.01 -1.47
N LYS A 404 -11.98 -12.68 -0.42
CA LYS A 404 -11.30 -12.06 0.70
C LYS A 404 -9.92 -12.70 0.87
N LEU A 405 -8.93 -11.83 1.04
CA LEU A 405 -7.54 -12.18 1.30
C LEU A 405 -7.19 -11.62 2.66
N LYS A 406 -6.83 -12.49 3.61
CA LYS A 406 -6.56 -12.09 4.99
C LYS A 406 -5.06 -11.95 5.21
N CYS A 407 -4.65 -10.87 5.87
CA CYS A 407 -3.26 -10.65 6.29
C CYS A 407 -2.91 -11.42 7.56
N ARG A 408 -3.92 -11.77 8.37
CA ARG A 408 -3.80 -12.56 9.61
C ARG A 408 -4.93 -13.57 9.71
N LEU A 409 -4.70 -14.69 10.38
CA LEU A 409 -5.77 -15.68 10.60
C LEU A 409 -6.68 -15.21 11.72
N ARG A 410 -7.89 -14.83 11.35
CA ARG A 410 -8.95 -14.35 12.24
C ARG A 410 -10.28 -14.89 11.78
N GLN A 411 -11.10 -15.37 12.71
CA GLN A 411 -12.40 -15.99 12.40
C GLN A 411 -13.35 -15.86 13.58
N GLU A 412 -14.65 -16.00 13.30
CA GLU A 412 -15.67 -16.20 14.30
C GLU A 412 -15.71 -17.66 14.81
N PHE A 413 -16.06 -17.81 16.08
CA PHE A 413 -16.20 -19.04 16.84
C PHE A 413 -17.44 -18.97 17.73
N VAL A 414 -18.12 -20.09 17.91
CA VAL A 414 -19.20 -20.24 18.88
C VAL A 414 -18.59 -20.44 20.26
N ILE A 415 -19.05 -19.69 21.26
CA ILE A 415 -18.64 -19.89 22.65
C ILE A 415 -19.51 -21.02 23.22
N VAL A 416 -18.87 -22.10 23.66
CA VAL A 416 -19.54 -23.30 24.20
C VAL A 416 -19.35 -23.47 25.70
N GLY A 417 -18.40 -22.74 26.29
CA GLY A 417 -18.13 -22.79 27.71
C GLY A 417 -17.00 -21.87 28.12
N TYR A 418 -16.68 -21.86 29.40
CA TYR A 418 -15.53 -21.14 29.95
C TYR A 418 -14.93 -21.88 31.14
N THR A 419 -13.65 -21.64 31.43
CA THR A 419 -12.97 -22.25 32.59
C THR A 419 -13.04 -21.33 33.81
N ALA A 420 -12.87 -21.93 35.00
CA ALA A 420 -12.65 -21.17 36.23
C ALA A 420 -11.50 -20.14 36.08
N PRO A 421 -11.58 -18.99 36.77
CA PRO A 421 -10.51 -18.00 36.77
C PRO A 421 -9.20 -18.56 37.33
N GLN A 422 -8.07 -18.09 36.81
CA GLN A 422 -6.72 -18.46 37.26
C GLN A 422 -5.89 -17.20 37.53
N GLY A 423 -4.99 -17.25 38.52
CA GLY A 423 -4.13 -16.13 38.90
C GLY A 423 -4.91 -14.97 39.52
N SER A 424 -4.63 -13.73 39.08
CA SER A 424 -5.27 -12.50 39.58
C SER A 424 -6.64 -12.20 38.95
N ARG A 425 -7.16 -13.05 38.06
CA ARG A 425 -8.44 -12.84 37.37
C ARG A 425 -9.62 -13.23 38.27
N SER A 426 -10.73 -12.48 38.17
CA SER A 426 -11.91 -12.70 39.02
C SER A 426 -13.16 -13.25 38.32
N ALA A 427 -13.18 -13.31 36.98
CA ALA A 427 -14.38 -13.73 36.23
C ALA A 427 -14.23 -15.12 35.58
N PHE A 428 -13.39 -15.30 34.56
CA PHE A 428 -13.10 -16.62 33.96
C PHE A 428 -11.64 -16.72 33.49
N GLY A 429 -11.17 -17.95 33.26
CA GLY A 429 -9.80 -18.24 32.80
C GLY A 429 -9.65 -18.15 31.28
N ALA A 430 -10.44 -18.94 30.55
CA ALA A 430 -10.49 -18.96 29.09
C ALA A 430 -11.90 -19.31 28.58
N LEU A 431 -12.26 -18.84 27.40
CA LEU A 431 -13.44 -19.32 26.67
C LEU A 431 -13.09 -20.59 25.90
N LEU A 432 -14.06 -21.50 25.79
CA LEU A 432 -14.02 -22.66 24.90
C LEU A 432 -14.74 -22.31 23.61
N LEU A 433 -14.07 -22.61 22.50
CA LEU A 433 -14.48 -22.24 21.15
C LEU A 433 -14.92 -23.47 20.38
N ALA A 434 -15.92 -23.30 19.51
CA ALA A 434 -16.40 -24.32 18.60
C ALA A 434 -16.79 -23.74 17.23
N VAL A 435 -16.92 -24.62 16.23
CA VAL A 435 -17.43 -24.32 14.89
C VAL A 435 -18.42 -25.40 14.48
N ASN A 436 -19.39 -25.06 13.64
CA ASN A 436 -20.31 -26.03 13.07
C ASN A 436 -19.62 -26.78 11.91
N ASP A 437 -19.86 -28.09 11.87
CA ASP A 437 -19.46 -29.02 10.83
C ASP A 437 -20.71 -29.74 10.30
N ASP A 438 -20.85 -29.85 8.99
CA ASP A 438 -22.06 -30.40 8.36
C ASP A 438 -22.31 -31.88 8.71
N ALA A 439 -21.25 -32.63 9.03
CA ALA A 439 -21.35 -34.06 9.36
C ALA A 439 -21.37 -34.32 10.87
N GLN A 440 -20.64 -33.50 11.65
CA GLN A 440 -20.41 -33.73 13.07
C GLN A 440 -21.13 -32.74 13.98
N GLY A 441 -21.90 -31.78 13.46
CA GLY A 441 -22.55 -30.76 14.29
C GLY A 441 -21.53 -29.81 14.92
N LEU A 442 -21.73 -29.44 16.19
CA LEU A 442 -20.86 -28.45 16.85
C LEU A 442 -19.56 -29.11 17.34
N VAL A 443 -18.43 -28.76 16.72
CA VAL A 443 -17.11 -29.36 16.94
C VAL A 443 -16.20 -28.39 17.69
N TYR A 444 -15.48 -28.91 18.68
CA TYR A 444 -14.55 -28.14 19.48
C TYR A 444 -13.37 -27.62 18.66
N ALA A 445 -13.11 -26.31 18.78
CA ALA A 445 -12.11 -25.60 18.02
C ALA A 445 -10.96 -25.06 18.88
N GLY A 446 -10.99 -25.20 20.22
CA GLY A 446 -9.90 -24.80 21.11
C GLY A 446 -10.30 -23.86 22.24
N ARG A 447 -9.33 -23.14 22.80
CA ARG A 447 -9.55 -22.18 23.91
C ARG A 447 -8.89 -20.84 23.62
N VAL A 448 -9.47 -19.78 24.19
CA VAL A 448 -8.91 -18.42 24.15
C VAL A 448 -8.90 -17.81 25.55
N GLY A 449 -7.71 -17.47 26.02
CA GLY A 449 -7.48 -16.93 27.38
C GLY A 449 -6.78 -15.57 27.40
N THR A 450 -6.44 -15.00 26.25
CA THR A 450 -5.77 -13.70 26.09
C THR A 450 -6.66 -12.76 25.27
N GLY A 451 -6.34 -11.46 25.20
CA GLY A 451 -7.14 -10.48 24.44
C GLY A 451 -8.30 -9.83 25.22
N PHE A 452 -8.45 -10.13 26.52
CA PHE A 452 -9.45 -9.52 27.39
C PHE A 452 -8.86 -8.38 28.22
N THR A 453 -9.53 -7.23 28.26
CA THR A 453 -9.37 -6.24 29.34
C THR A 453 -10.19 -6.67 30.56
N GLU A 454 -9.93 -6.11 31.74
CA GLU A 454 -10.73 -6.41 32.94
C GLU A 454 -12.23 -6.08 32.74
N ALA A 455 -12.52 -4.98 32.04
CA ALA A 455 -13.88 -4.58 31.71
C ALA A 455 -14.56 -5.59 30.76
N THR A 456 -13.88 -5.96 29.67
CA THR A 456 -14.39 -6.93 28.70
C THR A 456 -14.60 -8.31 29.34
N LEU A 457 -13.69 -8.74 30.22
CA LEU A 457 -13.78 -10.02 30.92
C LEU A 457 -15.02 -10.08 31.82
N LYS A 458 -15.31 -9.00 32.56
CA LYS A 458 -16.54 -8.87 33.37
C LYS A 458 -17.80 -8.83 32.51
N HIS A 459 -17.76 -8.09 31.40
CA HIS A 459 -18.90 -7.95 30.49
C HIS A 459 -19.28 -9.29 29.84
N VAL A 460 -18.30 -9.99 29.23
CA VAL A 460 -18.52 -11.29 28.60
C VAL A 460 -19.02 -12.30 29.62
N HIS A 461 -18.45 -12.33 30.83
CA HIS A 461 -18.93 -13.20 31.90
C HIS A 461 -20.39 -12.94 32.29
N LYS A 462 -20.80 -11.67 32.35
CA LYS A 462 -22.20 -11.29 32.64
C LYS A 462 -23.17 -11.84 31.59
N GLN A 463 -22.78 -11.87 30.32
CA GLN A 463 -23.60 -12.45 29.25
C GLN A 463 -23.61 -13.98 29.26
N LEU A 464 -22.52 -14.62 29.68
CA LEU A 464 -22.42 -16.09 29.75
C LEU A 464 -23.18 -16.72 30.92
N LYS A 465 -23.25 -16.04 32.06
CA LYS A 465 -23.96 -16.54 33.26
C LYS A 465 -25.39 -17.02 33.03
N PRO A 466 -26.29 -16.26 32.36
CA PRO A 466 -27.66 -16.70 32.11
C PRO A 466 -27.76 -17.85 31.11
N LEU A 467 -26.69 -18.19 30.39
CA LEU A 467 -26.65 -19.24 29.39
C LEU A 467 -26.14 -20.57 29.96
N HIS A 468 -26.01 -20.71 31.28
CA HIS A 468 -25.48 -21.92 31.90
C HIS A 468 -26.28 -23.18 31.52
N ARG A 469 -25.55 -24.28 31.28
CA ARG A 469 -26.11 -25.61 31.06
C ARG A 469 -25.25 -26.68 31.74
N GLU A 470 -25.89 -27.78 32.13
CA GLU A 470 -25.23 -28.88 32.85
C GLU A 470 -24.37 -29.75 31.91
N GLU A 471 -24.83 -29.99 30.68
CA GLU A 471 -24.18 -30.90 29.73
C GLU A 471 -23.45 -30.16 28.60
N SER A 472 -22.39 -30.77 28.06
CA SER A 472 -21.65 -30.24 26.92
C SER A 472 -22.54 -30.08 25.67
N PRO A 473 -22.55 -28.91 24.99
CA PRO A 473 -23.26 -28.71 23.72
C PRO A 473 -22.51 -29.32 22.52
N LEU A 474 -21.29 -29.81 22.71
CA LEU A 474 -20.47 -30.40 21.64
C LEU A 474 -20.94 -31.79 21.27
N ALA A 475 -20.91 -32.10 19.97
CA ALA A 475 -21.32 -33.41 19.46
C ALA A 475 -20.36 -34.55 19.90
N ASN A 476 -19.06 -34.24 20.00
CA ASN A 476 -18.05 -35.18 20.47
C ASN A 476 -17.62 -34.84 21.90
N LYS A 477 -17.50 -35.86 22.76
CA LYS A 477 -17.03 -35.68 24.14
C LYS A 477 -15.57 -35.22 24.15
N LEU A 478 -15.30 -34.16 24.91
CA LEU A 478 -13.93 -33.73 25.18
C LEU A 478 -13.19 -34.77 26.03
N THR A 479 -11.85 -34.82 25.90
CA THR A 479 -11.02 -35.61 26.80
C THR A 479 -11.15 -35.11 28.25
N SER A 480 -10.88 -35.97 29.24
CA SER A 480 -10.97 -35.60 30.67
C SER A 480 -10.11 -34.37 31.02
N ALA A 481 -8.98 -34.17 30.34
CA ALA A 481 -8.12 -32.99 30.51
C ALA A 481 -8.75 -31.72 29.91
N GLN A 482 -9.45 -31.83 28.78
CA GLN A 482 -10.12 -30.72 28.09
C GLN A 482 -11.48 -30.36 28.71
N ALA A 483 -12.13 -31.28 29.41
CA ALA A 483 -13.39 -31.03 30.12
C ALA A 483 -13.19 -30.52 31.56
N ARG A 484 -11.96 -30.57 32.09
CA ARG A 484 -11.66 -30.20 33.48
C ARG A 484 -12.04 -28.75 33.77
N GLU A 485 -12.87 -28.57 34.81
CA GLU A 485 -13.28 -27.26 35.36
C GLU A 485 -13.94 -26.34 34.32
N VAL A 486 -14.61 -26.93 33.33
CA VAL A 486 -15.40 -26.22 32.32
C VAL A 486 -16.80 -25.99 32.83
N GLN A 487 -17.29 -24.76 32.69
CA GLN A 487 -18.69 -24.39 32.82
C GLN A 487 -19.28 -24.29 31.42
N TRP A 488 -20.28 -25.10 31.11
CA TRP A 488 -20.90 -25.14 29.79
C TRP A 488 -21.94 -24.05 29.63
N VAL A 489 -22.06 -23.50 28.42
CA VAL A 489 -23.08 -22.51 28.10
C VAL A 489 -23.84 -22.89 26.83
N GLU A 490 -25.05 -22.36 26.69
CA GLU A 490 -25.80 -22.46 25.44
C GLU A 490 -25.00 -21.83 24.28
N PRO A 491 -24.86 -22.55 23.14
CA PRO A 491 -23.99 -22.16 22.04
C PRO A 491 -24.64 -21.07 21.16
N THR A 492 -25.03 -19.95 21.76
CA THR A 492 -25.71 -18.83 21.09
C THR A 492 -24.80 -17.62 20.90
N LEU A 493 -23.79 -17.44 21.78
CA LEU A 493 -22.83 -16.34 21.66
C LEU A 493 -21.70 -16.68 20.70
N VAL A 494 -21.41 -15.73 19.81
CA VAL A 494 -20.30 -15.81 18.86
C VAL A 494 -19.22 -14.81 19.27
N CYS A 495 -17.98 -15.23 19.29
CA CYS A 495 -16.83 -14.33 19.38
C CYS A 495 -15.96 -14.43 18.15
N GLU A 496 -15.22 -13.37 17.90
CA GLU A 496 -14.12 -13.36 16.95
C GLU A 496 -12.79 -13.51 17.68
N ALA A 497 -11.89 -14.32 17.13
CA ALA A 497 -10.55 -14.52 17.65
C ALA A 497 -9.51 -14.46 16.54
N GLU A 498 -8.40 -13.79 16.81
CA GLU A 498 -7.16 -13.84 16.02
C GLU A 498 -6.32 -15.01 16.53
N PHE A 499 -5.72 -15.79 15.63
CA PHE A 499 -4.95 -16.99 15.99
C PHE A 499 -3.82 -17.23 15.01
N ALA A 500 -2.81 -18.03 15.40
CA ALA A 500 -1.64 -18.25 14.57
C ALA A 500 -1.87 -19.30 13.46
N GLN A 501 -2.63 -20.36 13.76
CA GLN A 501 -2.95 -21.44 12.82
C GLN A 501 -4.04 -22.38 13.36
N TRP A 502 -4.64 -23.15 12.44
CA TRP A 502 -5.41 -24.35 12.75
C TRP A 502 -4.49 -25.57 12.79
N THR A 503 -4.64 -26.45 13.79
CA THR A 503 -3.97 -27.76 13.80
C THR A 503 -4.65 -28.74 12.84
N ARG A 504 -3.97 -29.86 12.56
CA ARG A 504 -4.56 -31.00 11.84
C ARG A 504 -5.80 -31.57 12.53
N GLU A 505 -5.90 -31.41 13.84
CA GLU A 505 -7.02 -31.83 14.68
C GLU A 505 -8.16 -30.79 14.71
N GLY A 506 -8.05 -29.70 13.95
CA GLY A 506 -9.08 -28.66 13.92
C GLY A 506 -9.10 -27.78 15.17
N ILE A 507 -7.95 -27.58 15.83
CA ILE A 507 -7.83 -26.72 17.02
C ILE A 507 -7.05 -25.45 16.68
N VAL A 508 -7.52 -24.28 17.12
CA VAL A 508 -6.78 -23.02 16.99
C VAL A 508 -5.63 -22.92 17.99
N ARG A 509 -4.48 -22.41 17.55
CA ARG A 509 -3.31 -22.16 18.39
C ARG A 509 -3.02 -20.68 18.53
N GLN A 510 -2.57 -20.30 19.73
CA GLN A 510 -2.26 -18.91 20.11
C GLN A 510 -3.44 -17.96 19.83
N ALA A 511 -4.66 -18.42 20.13
CA ALA A 511 -5.84 -17.58 19.97
C ALA A 511 -5.86 -16.46 21.01
N ALA A 512 -6.18 -15.25 20.54
CA ALA A 512 -6.47 -14.09 21.35
C ALA A 512 -7.89 -13.61 21.03
N PHE A 513 -8.64 -13.28 22.07
CA PHE A 513 -10.01 -12.79 21.96
C PHE A 513 -9.96 -11.42 21.30
N PHE A 514 -10.84 -11.23 20.32
CA PHE A 514 -10.95 -9.97 19.62
C PHE A 514 -12.22 -9.22 20.05
N GLY A 515 -13.39 -9.88 19.98
CA GLY A 515 -14.67 -9.26 20.36
C GLY A 515 -15.86 -10.20 20.21
N LEU A 516 -17.05 -9.78 20.68
CA LEU A 516 -18.33 -10.48 20.44
C LEU A 516 -19.01 -10.11 19.11
N ARG A 517 -19.61 -11.07 18.43
CA ARG A 517 -20.32 -10.89 17.15
C ARG A 517 -21.82 -11.07 17.33
N SER A 518 -22.49 -10.05 17.86
CA SER A 518 -23.95 -10.00 18.00
C SER A 518 -24.69 -9.91 16.66
N ASP A 519 -23.98 -9.52 15.59
CA ASP A 519 -24.48 -9.42 14.23
C ASP A 519 -24.52 -10.76 13.47
N LYS A 520 -24.05 -11.87 14.05
CA LYS A 520 -23.91 -13.16 13.38
C LYS A 520 -24.50 -14.29 14.24
N PRO A 521 -25.40 -15.14 13.70
CA PRO A 521 -25.95 -16.25 14.47
C PRO A 521 -24.90 -17.36 14.61
N ALA A 522 -24.94 -18.08 15.72
CA ALA A 522 -24.01 -19.17 15.99
C ALA A 522 -24.07 -20.29 14.94
N THR A 523 -25.23 -20.52 14.32
CA THR A 523 -25.43 -21.53 13.25
C THR A 523 -24.60 -21.27 12.00
N ASP A 524 -24.24 -20.02 11.72
CA ASP A 524 -23.50 -19.62 10.51
C ASP A 524 -21.98 -19.67 10.70
N VAL A 525 -21.54 -20.07 11.89
CA VAL A 525 -20.12 -20.14 12.25
C VAL A 525 -19.57 -21.51 11.87
N VAL A 526 -18.99 -21.60 10.69
CA VAL A 526 -18.30 -22.79 10.18
C VAL A 526 -16.79 -22.53 10.09
N ARG A 527 -15.99 -23.59 10.00
CA ARG A 527 -14.55 -23.45 9.72
C ARG A 527 -14.34 -22.88 8.33
N GLU A 528 -13.59 -21.78 8.22
CA GLU A 528 -13.19 -21.24 6.93
C GLU A 528 -11.95 -21.98 6.41
N GLU A 529 -12.05 -22.55 5.20
CA GLU A 529 -10.92 -23.09 4.46
C GLU A 529 -10.63 -22.20 3.25
N ALA A 530 -9.35 -21.84 3.08
CA ALA A 530 -8.92 -21.06 1.93
C ALA A 530 -8.97 -21.95 0.68
N GLN A 531 -9.64 -21.48 -0.36
CA GLN A 531 -9.62 -22.16 -1.66
C GLN A 531 -8.39 -21.71 -2.46
N PRO A 532 -7.68 -22.64 -3.11
CA PRO A 532 -6.59 -22.28 -3.99
C PRO A 532 -7.12 -21.42 -5.15
N ALA A 533 -6.43 -20.33 -5.45
CA ALA A 533 -6.80 -19.46 -6.56
C ALA A 533 -6.88 -20.26 -7.89
N LYS A 534 -8.09 -20.43 -8.44
CA LYS A 534 -8.28 -21.05 -9.75
C LYS A 534 -7.69 -20.16 -10.83
N ALA A 535 -6.52 -20.54 -11.34
CA ALA A 535 -5.99 -19.99 -12.59
C ALA A 535 -6.97 -20.29 -13.73
N ALA A 536 -7.30 -19.27 -14.53
CA ALA A 536 -8.04 -19.46 -15.77
C ALA A 536 -7.27 -20.48 -16.63
N SER A 537 -8.00 -21.47 -17.11
CA SER A 537 -7.52 -22.67 -17.78
C SER A 537 -6.58 -22.37 -18.95
N VAL A 538 -5.30 -22.67 -18.76
CA VAL A 538 -4.42 -23.11 -19.85
C VAL A 538 -4.25 -24.61 -19.67
N THR A 539 -4.60 -25.35 -20.71
CA THR A 539 -4.65 -26.81 -20.79
C THR A 539 -3.35 -27.44 -20.26
N PRO A 540 -3.39 -28.27 -19.21
CA PRO A 540 -2.21 -29.01 -18.78
C PRO A 540 -2.06 -30.27 -19.63
N GLU A 541 -0.88 -30.45 -20.24
CA GLU A 541 -0.45 -31.75 -20.75
C GLU A 541 -0.30 -32.76 -19.59
N PRO A 542 -0.56 -34.06 -19.85
CA PRO A 542 -0.84 -35.03 -18.80
C PRO A 542 0.40 -35.39 -17.97
N SER A 543 0.29 -35.16 -16.66
CA SER A 543 1.20 -35.67 -15.65
C SER A 543 1.12 -37.20 -15.57
N ARG A 544 2.23 -37.89 -15.84
CA ARG A 544 2.42 -39.30 -15.48
C ARG A 544 2.47 -39.45 -13.96
N GLN A 545 1.73 -40.43 -13.45
CA GLN A 545 1.71 -40.83 -12.04
C GLN A 545 3.09 -41.27 -11.51
N PRO A 546 3.34 -41.19 -10.19
CA PRO A 546 4.64 -41.48 -9.59
C PRO A 546 4.86 -42.98 -9.42
N GLY A 547 5.86 -43.52 -10.12
CA GLY A 547 6.47 -44.81 -9.82
C GLY A 547 7.45 -44.71 -8.64
N LYS A 548 7.46 -45.72 -7.78
CA LYS A 548 8.33 -45.86 -6.60
C LYS A 548 9.83 -45.99 -6.97
N LYS A 549 10.67 -45.28 -6.19
CA LYS A 549 12.12 -45.44 -5.88
C LYS A 549 13.09 -45.21 -7.06
N THR A 550 14.09 -44.33 -6.98
CA THR A 550 15.26 -44.33 -6.07
C THR A 550 15.95 -42.96 -6.02
N ALA A 551 16.77 -42.74 -4.98
CA ALA A 551 17.59 -41.54 -4.79
C ALA A 551 18.69 -41.39 -5.87
N ARG A 552 18.56 -40.41 -6.77
CA ARG A 552 19.65 -39.84 -7.61
C ARG A 552 19.20 -38.47 -8.10
N GLY A 553 19.88 -37.39 -7.68
CA GLY A 553 19.55 -36.01 -8.11
C GLY A 553 19.88 -34.88 -7.12
N LYS A 554 20.50 -35.17 -5.98
CA LYS A 554 21.05 -34.13 -5.07
C LYS A 554 22.51 -33.87 -5.42
N VAL A 555 22.89 -32.61 -5.55
CA VAL A 555 24.30 -32.17 -5.72
C VAL A 555 24.76 -31.61 -4.39
N ASP A 556 25.94 -32.01 -3.92
CA ASP A 556 26.50 -31.51 -2.66
C ASP A 556 27.15 -30.14 -2.87
N VAL A 557 26.85 -29.19 -1.99
CA VAL A 557 27.47 -27.86 -1.92
C VAL A 557 27.80 -27.62 -0.45
N ALA A 558 29.07 -27.39 -0.12
CA ALA A 558 29.56 -27.29 1.26
C ALA A 558 29.07 -28.37 2.24
N GLY A 559 28.88 -29.63 1.82
CA GLY A 559 28.34 -30.69 2.69
C GLY A 559 26.82 -30.67 2.89
N THR A 560 26.11 -29.83 2.12
CA THR A 560 24.64 -29.76 2.09
C THR A 560 24.12 -30.25 0.73
N GLY A 561 23.28 -31.30 0.75
CA GLY A 561 22.68 -31.84 -0.47
C GLY A 561 21.58 -30.95 -1.07
N ILE A 562 21.86 -30.29 -2.19
CA ILE A 562 20.95 -29.42 -2.93
C ILE A 562 19.95 -30.23 -3.76
N SER A 563 18.66 -30.09 -3.48
CA SER A 563 17.58 -30.71 -4.25
C SER A 563 17.03 -29.77 -5.32
N HIS A 564 16.60 -30.32 -6.46
CA HIS A 564 16.16 -29.55 -7.63
C HIS A 564 17.19 -28.48 -8.05
N PRO A 565 18.47 -28.85 -8.24
CA PRO A 565 19.56 -27.89 -8.47
C PRO A 565 19.34 -27.02 -9.71
N GLN A 566 18.71 -27.58 -10.74
CA GLN A 566 18.44 -26.90 -12.01
C GLN A 566 17.20 -26.00 -12.00
N ARG A 567 16.49 -25.91 -10.87
CA ARG A 567 15.31 -25.04 -10.76
C ARG A 567 15.74 -23.58 -10.92
N VAL A 568 15.12 -22.86 -11.84
CA VAL A 568 15.34 -21.42 -12.05
C VAL A 568 14.77 -20.65 -10.86
N ILE A 569 15.56 -19.73 -10.30
CA ILE A 569 15.18 -18.86 -9.19
C ILE A 569 14.93 -17.42 -9.64
N ASP A 570 15.50 -17.00 -10.78
CA ASP A 570 15.23 -15.71 -11.43
C ASP A 570 15.05 -15.95 -12.93
N SER A 571 13.83 -15.74 -13.43
CA SER A 571 13.51 -15.95 -14.84
C SER A 571 14.22 -14.97 -15.77
N LYS A 572 14.61 -13.78 -15.28
CA LYS A 572 15.26 -12.74 -16.09
C LYS A 572 16.69 -13.12 -16.45
N THR A 573 17.46 -13.60 -15.48
CA THR A 573 18.85 -14.02 -15.67
C THR A 573 18.98 -15.50 -16.02
N GLY A 574 17.95 -16.30 -15.76
CA GLY A 574 18.00 -17.75 -15.85
C GLY A 574 18.76 -18.41 -14.69
N THR A 575 19.10 -17.65 -13.63
CA THR A 575 19.88 -18.16 -12.51
C THR A 575 19.18 -19.34 -11.85
N LYS A 576 19.95 -20.38 -11.55
CA LYS A 576 19.48 -21.63 -10.95
C LYS A 576 19.71 -21.66 -9.44
N LYS A 577 18.95 -22.51 -8.76
CA LYS A 577 19.05 -22.72 -7.31
C LYS A 577 20.46 -23.15 -6.89
N ILE A 578 21.12 -24.01 -7.67
CA ILE A 578 22.49 -24.43 -7.37
C ILE A 578 23.49 -23.27 -7.44
N GLU A 579 23.31 -22.35 -8.39
CA GLU A 579 24.20 -21.20 -8.56
C GLU A 579 24.07 -20.23 -7.37
N LEU A 580 22.87 -20.04 -6.82
CA LEU A 580 22.70 -19.26 -5.58
C LEU A 580 23.36 -19.95 -4.37
N ALA A 581 23.26 -21.28 -4.27
CA ALA A 581 23.90 -22.03 -3.20
C ALA A 581 25.44 -21.92 -3.29
N GLN A 582 25.99 -22.06 -4.49
CA GLN A 582 27.42 -21.92 -4.77
C GLN A 582 27.91 -20.48 -4.57
N PHE A 583 27.10 -19.49 -4.93
CA PHE A 583 27.40 -18.09 -4.64
C PHE A 583 27.52 -17.86 -3.13
N TYR A 584 26.56 -18.33 -2.34
CA TYR A 584 26.62 -18.19 -0.89
C TYR A 584 27.80 -18.94 -0.25
N GLU A 585 28.18 -20.09 -0.81
CA GLU A 585 29.42 -20.79 -0.45
C GLU A 585 30.66 -19.93 -0.78
N SER A 586 30.75 -19.35 -1.98
CA SER A 586 31.93 -18.59 -2.42
C SER A 586 32.15 -17.29 -1.63
N ILE A 587 31.08 -16.69 -1.10
CA ILE A 587 31.14 -15.46 -0.30
C ILE A 587 31.08 -15.71 1.22
N ALA A 588 31.15 -16.97 1.67
CA ALA A 588 30.89 -17.31 3.06
C ALA A 588 31.79 -16.56 4.05
N ASP A 589 33.08 -16.41 3.74
CA ASP A 589 34.04 -15.68 4.57
C ASP A 589 33.69 -14.19 4.74
N TRP A 590 33.00 -13.60 3.76
CA TRP A 590 32.57 -12.20 3.78
C TRP A 590 31.24 -12.00 4.51
N ILE A 591 30.28 -12.92 4.34
CA ILE A 591 28.93 -12.76 4.90
C ILE A 591 28.79 -13.29 6.33
N LEU A 592 29.48 -14.38 6.69
CA LEU A 592 29.35 -15.02 8.01
C LEU A 592 29.70 -14.10 9.19
N PRO A 593 30.70 -13.20 9.13
CA PRO A 593 30.96 -12.24 10.21
C PRO A 593 29.74 -11.38 10.58
N PHE A 594 28.85 -11.12 9.63
CA PHE A 594 27.63 -10.33 9.84
C PHE A 594 26.42 -11.16 10.29
N LEU A 595 26.45 -12.48 10.08
CA LEU A 595 25.38 -13.40 10.49
C LEU A 595 25.64 -14.01 11.87
N ASN A 596 26.91 -14.24 12.20
CA ASN A 596 27.33 -14.94 13.40
C ASN A 596 26.83 -14.25 14.68
N LYS A 597 26.33 -15.04 15.64
CA LYS A 597 25.73 -14.59 16.92
C LYS A 597 24.47 -13.75 16.78
N ARG A 598 23.96 -13.49 15.59
CA ARG A 598 22.77 -12.65 15.39
C ARG A 598 21.55 -13.52 15.06
N PRO A 599 20.39 -13.21 15.66
CA PRO A 599 19.13 -13.74 15.17
C PRO A 599 18.92 -13.33 13.71
N VAL A 600 18.59 -14.30 12.86
CA VAL A 600 18.35 -14.11 11.43
C VAL A 600 16.91 -14.47 11.07
N ALA A 601 16.30 -13.62 10.24
CA ALA A 601 15.06 -13.89 9.54
C ALA A 601 15.35 -14.12 8.05
N LEU A 602 14.63 -15.05 7.43
CA LEU A 602 14.88 -15.50 6.07
C LEU A 602 13.73 -15.08 5.16
N LEU A 603 14.01 -14.43 4.04
CA LEU A 603 13.04 -14.32 2.95
C LEU A 603 13.24 -15.50 2.01
N ARG A 604 12.27 -16.41 2.00
CA ARG A 604 12.30 -17.66 1.22
C ARG A 604 11.43 -17.54 -0.02
N CYS A 605 11.97 -17.98 -1.15
CA CYS A 605 11.29 -18.04 -2.44
C CYS A 605 11.37 -19.49 -2.97
N PRO A 606 10.51 -20.40 -2.46
CA PRO A 606 10.56 -21.83 -2.82
C PRO A 606 10.38 -22.11 -4.31
N GLU A 607 9.72 -21.19 -5.03
CA GLU A 607 9.47 -21.28 -6.48
C GLU A 607 10.33 -20.31 -7.30
N GLY A 608 11.16 -19.49 -6.65
CA GLY A 608 11.93 -18.41 -7.28
C GLY A 608 11.32 -17.03 -6.99
N ILE A 609 12.01 -15.97 -7.38
CA ILE A 609 11.63 -14.59 -7.04
C ILE A 609 10.30 -14.14 -7.69
N ASP A 610 9.89 -14.80 -8.77
CA ASP A 610 8.64 -14.54 -9.51
C ASP A 610 7.39 -15.17 -8.85
N GLY A 611 7.61 -16.10 -7.91
CA GLY A 611 6.58 -16.80 -7.15
C GLY A 611 6.39 -16.23 -5.74
N GLU A 612 5.82 -17.05 -4.85
CA GLU A 612 5.56 -16.64 -3.47
C GLU A 612 6.84 -16.36 -2.66
N GLN A 613 6.77 -15.31 -1.84
CA GLN A 613 7.85 -14.92 -0.93
C GLN A 613 7.37 -15.08 0.53
N PHE A 614 8.12 -15.83 1.31
CA PHE A 614 7.80 -16.15 2.69
C PHE A 614 8.86 -15.59 3.64
N PHE A 615 8.47 -14.66 4.52
CA PHE A 615 9.37 -14.10 5.52
C PHE A 615 9.30 -14.90 6.83
N GLN A 616 10.38 -15.63 7.14
CA GLN A 616 10.44 -16.56 8.26
C GLN A 616 11.35 -16.03 9.38
N LYS A 617 10.79 -15.74 10.54
CA LYS A 617 11.56 -15.33 11.75
C LYS A 617 11.92 -16.49 12.68
N HIS A 618 11.11 -17.55 12.70
CA HIS A 618 11.25 -18.66 13.64
C HIS A 618 11.29 -20.01 12.92
N ALA A 619 12.03 -20.98 13.48
CA ALA A 619 12.12 -22.34 12.95
C ALA A 619 11.13 -23.27 13.68
N GLU A 620 9.91 -23.42 13.16
CA GLU A 620 8.90 -24.25 13.85
C GLU A 620 8.88 -25.72 13.40
N HIS A 621 9.06 -26.04 12.10
CA HIS A 621 8.82 -27.42 11.61
C HIS A 621 9.70 -27.92 10.45
N LEU A 622 10.24 -27.05 9.60
CA LEU A 622 11.13 -27.46 8.50
C LEU A 622 12.58 -27.34 8.99
N ALA A 623 13.25 -28.47 9.24
CA ALA A 623 14.66 -28.46 9.63
C ALA A 623 15.49 -27.88 8.48
N ILE A 624 15.83 -26.59 8.57
CA ILE A 624 16.83 -26.00 7.69
C ILE A 624 18.14 -26.71 8.03
N PRO A 625 18.79 -27.35 7.03
CA PRO A 625 20.01 -28.10 7.29
C PRO A 625 21.03 -27.26 8.04
N HIS A 626 21.57 -27.80 9.12
CA HIS A 626 22.64 -27.21 9.93
C HIS A 626 22.31 -25.87 10.62
N ILE A 627 21.07 -25.35 10.52
CA ILE A 627 20.74 -24.07 11.16
C ILE A 627 20.74 -24.22 12.69
N ARG A 628 21.30 -23.21 13.37
CA ARG A 628 21.28 -23.17 14.83
C ARG A 628 19.96 -22.55 15.31
N GLN A 629 19.23 -23.30 16.12
CA GLN A 629 18.09 -22.77 16.87
C GLN A 629 18.59 -22.11 18.15
N LEU A 630 18.14 -20.89 18.40
CA LEU A 630 18.47 -20.13 19.59
C LEU A 630 17.56 -20.50 20.77
N ASP A 631 17.98 -20.13 21.98
CA ASP A 631 17.18 -20.32 23.19
C ASP A 631 15.82 -19.60 23.06
N ARG A 632 14.73 -20.33 23.36
CA ARG A 632 13.36 -19.81 23.27
C ARG A 632 13.08 -18.68 24.26
N THR A 633 13.86 -18.58 25.34
CA THR A 633 13.75 -17.50 26.32
C THR A 633 14.12 -16.13 25.72
N LEU A 634 14.85 -16.10 24.60
CA LEU A 634 15.20 -14.86 23.90
C LEU A 634 13.99 -14.19 23.22
N ASP A 635 12.92 -14.94 22.94
CA ASP A 635 11.68 -14.40 22.38
C ASP A 635 10.44 -15.11 22.96
N PRO A 636 10.08 -14.81 24.23
CA PRO A 636 9.01 -15.51 24.94
C PRO A 636 7.68 -15.44 24.20
N GLY A 637 6.99 -16.58 24.08
CA GLY A 637 5.72 -16.68 23.37
C GLY A 637 5.83 -17.05 21.88
N HIS A 638 7.05 -17.13 21.35
CA HIS A 638 7.34 -17.56 19.98
C HIS A 638 8.20 -18.82 19.94
N ALA A 639 8.37 -19.42 18.76
CA ALA A 639 9.32 -20.51 18.57
C ALA A 639 10.77 -20.00 18.55
N ALA A 640 11.72 -20.93 18.49
CA ALA A 640 13.14 -20.57 18.51
C ALA A 640 13.50 -19.68 17.31
N LEU A 641 14.17 -18.57 17.60
CA LEU A 641 14.88 -17.77 16.61
C LEU A 641 15.98 -18.60 15.95
N MET A 642 16.44 -18.17 14.78
CA MET A 642 17.47 -18.86 14.00
C MET A 642 18.77 -18.08 14.02
N GLU A 643 19.90 -18.78 13.91
CA GLU A 643 21.24 -18.23 13.70
C GLU A 643 21.93 -19.01 12.57
N ILE A 644 22.62 -18.29 11.68
CA ILE A 644 23.52 -18.87 10.68
C ILE A 644 24.95 -18.57 11.13
N ASP A 645 25.64 -19.62 11.59
CA ASP A 645 26.98 -19.54 12.19
C ASP A 645 28.04 -20.35 11.44
N SER A 646 27.68 -20.94 10.30
CA SER A 646 28.53 -21.83 9.52
C SER A 646 28.17 -21.79 8.03
N VAL A 647 29.13 -22.17 7.17
CA VAL A 647 28.93 -22.28 5.72
C VAL A 647 27.80 -23.27 5.41
N GLN A 648 27.75 -24.39 6.15
CA GLN A 648 26.72 -25.41 6.01
C GLN A 648 25.32 -24.86 6.31
N ALA A 649 25.18 -24.04 7.37
CA ALA A 649 23.89 -23.42 7.71
C ALA A 649 23.47 -22.39 6.66
N LEU A 650 24.43 -21.63 6.10
CA LEU A 650 24.20 -20.66 5.06
C LEU A 650 23.70 -21.32 3.76
N VAL A 651 24.42 -22.34 3.29
CA VAL A 651 24.01 -23.14 2.12
C VAL A 651 22.73 -23.92 2.40
N GLY A 652 22.54 -24.39 3.64
CA GLY A 652 21.31 -24.98 4.14
C GLY A 652 20.11 -24.05 4.00
N ALA A 653 20.26 -22.77 4.34
CA ALA A 653 19.22 -21.77 4.14
C ALA A 653 18.87 -21.61 2.65
N ALA A 654 19.86 -21.50 1.77
CA ALA A 654 19.67 -21.41 0.32
C ALA A 654 18.99 -22.67 -0.26
N GLN A 655 19.36 -23.86 0.23
CA GLN A 655 18.71 -25.13 -0.09
C GLN A 655 17.21 -25.12 0.27
N MET A 656 16.83 -24.46 1.37
CA MET A 656 15.44 -24.28 1.77
C MET A 656 14.75 -23.10 1.07
N GLY A 657 15.39 -22.52 0.07
CA GLY A 657 14.86 -21.45 -0.76
C GLY A 657 15.06 -20.06 -0.18
N ALA A 658 15.87 -19.87 0.87
CA ALA A 658 16.20 -18.54 1.37
C ALA A 658 17.03 -17.78 0.31
N ILE A 659 16.53 -16.62 -0.09
CA ILE A 659 17.24 -15.69 -0.98
C ILE A 659 17.77 -14.51 -0.19
N GLU A 660 16.99 -13.93 0.72
CA GLU A 660 17.46 -12.82 1.57
C GLU A 660 17.65 -13.24 3.03
N LEU A 661 18.70 -12.71 3.67
CA LEU A 661 19.07 -12.94 5.05
C LEU A 661 19.02 -11.62 5.82
N HIS A 662 18.15 -11.52 6.81
CA HIS A 662 17.91 -10.28 7.56
C HIS A 662 18.28 -10.45 9.02
N THR A 663 19.23 -9.65 9.52
CA THR A 663 19.72 -9.76 10.90
C THR A 663 19.09 -8.73 11.81
N TRP A 664 18.94 -9.10 13.08
CA TRP A 664 18.54 -8.18 14.14
C TRP A 664 19.69 -7.20 14.47
N GLY A 665 19.33 -6.03 15.01
CA GLY A 665 20.25 -5.01 15.51
C GLY A 665 21.07 -5.40 16.76
N THR A 666 21.10 -6.68 17.12
CA THR A 666 21.69 -7.19 18.36
C THR A 666 22.31 -8.58 18.15
N THR A 667 23.00 -9.06 19.17
CA THR A 667 23.53 -10.43 19.26
C THR A 667 22.80 -11.22 20.35
N ARG A 668 22.71 -12.54 20.18
CA ARG A 668 21.97 -13.45 21.07
C ARG A 668 22.40 -13.40 22.54
N ASP A 669 23.66 -13.04 22.81
CA ASP A 669 24.20 -12.93 24.17
C ASP A 669 23.72 -11.68 24.92
N ARG A 670 23.19 -10.68 24.20
CA ARG A 670 22.65 -9.43 24.76
C ARG A 670 21.44 -8.94 23.97
N ILE A 671 20.43 -9.80 23.87
CA ILE A 671 19.27 -9.59 22.98
C ILE A 671 18.51 -8.28 23.24
N GLU A 672 18.52 -7.75 24.47
CA GLU A 672 17.76 -6.54 24.84
C GLU A 672 18.53 -5.22 24.61
N THR A 673 19.84 -5.28 24.40
CA THR A 673 20.67 -4.08 24.17
C THR A 673 21.29 -4.11 22.76
N PRO A 674 20.68 -3.43 21.77
CA PRO A 674 21.23 -3.33 20.42
C PRO A 674 22.68 -2.86 20.39
N ASP A 675 23.42 -3.37 19.41
CA ASP A 675 24.82 -3.03 19.18
C ASP A 675 25.05 -2.12 17.98
N HIS A 676 23.97 -1.77 17.28
CA HIS A 676 23.91 -0.72 16.28
C HIS A 676 22.47 -0.26 16.08
N PHE A 677 22.30 0.85 15.36
CA PHE A 677 21.03 1.19 14.72
C PHE A 677 21.22 1.40 13.23
N VAL A 678 20.12 1.34 12.50
CA VAL A 678 20.05 1.49 11.04
C VAL A 678 19.19 2.69 10.69
N LEU A 679 19.65 3.51 9.77
CA LEU A 679 18.82 4.45 9.02
C LEU A 679 18.73 3.94 7.59
N ASP A 680 17.54 3.51 7.17
CA ASP A 680 17.29 3.04 5.81
C ASP A 680 16.70 4.19 4.98
N LEU A 681 17.45 4.64 3.97
CA LEU A 681 17.06 5.76 3.12
C LEU A 681 16.23 5.25 1.95
N ASP A 682 14.92 5.40 2.07
CA ASP A 682 13.92 4.93 1.11
C ASP A 682 13.45 6.09 0.20
N PRO A 683 13.91 6.16 -1.06
CA PRO A 683 13.52 7.24 -1.96
C PRO A 683 12.11 7.06 -2.52
N ASP A 684 11.50 8.17 -2.95
CA ASP A 684 10.50 8.12 -4.02
C ASP A 684 11.10 7.37 -5.24
N PRO A 685 10.40 6.38 -5.81
CA PRO A 685 10.80 5.73 -7.05
C PRO A 685 11.15 6.65 -8.22
N ALA A 686 10.59 7.86 -8.27
CA ALA A 686 10.82 8.86 -9.32
C ALA A 686 12.03 9.78 -9.06
N LEU A 687 12.66 9.72 -7.88
CA LEU A 687 13.84 10.54 -7.60
C LEU A 687 15.08 10.03 -8.35
N PRO A 688 15.89 10.92 -8.95
CA PRO A 688 17.13 10.52 -9.59
C PRO A 688 18.13 10.01 -8.56
N TRP A 689 18.95 9.02 -8.93
CA TRP A 689 19.92 8.37 -8.04
C TRP A 689 20.88 9.36 -7.35
N ARG A 690 21.28 10.42 -8.05
CA ARG A 690 22.10 11.50 -7.47
C ARG A 690 21.47 12.09 -6.19
N SER A 691 20.15 12.17 -6.11
CA SER A 691 19.46 12.64 -4.90
C SER A 691 19.71 11.72 -3.70
N MET A 692 19.84 10.40 -3.94
CA MET A 692 20.18 9.43 -2.89
C MET A 692 21.61 9.66 -2.38
N ILE A 693 22.56 9.94 -3.27
CA ILE A 693 23.95 10.25 -2.90
C ILE A 693 24.02 11.52 -2.06
N GLU A 694 23.42 12.61 -2.55
CA GLU A 694 23.35 13.90 -1.83
C GLU A 694 22.68 13.74 -0.47
N ALA A 695 21.57 13.00 -0.42
CA ALA A 695 20.86 12.74 0.83
C ALA A 695 21.70 11.93 1.80
N THR A 696 22.37 10.87 1.33
CA THR A 696 23.27 10.06 2.18
C THR A 696 24.38 10.93 2.78
N GLN A 697 24.99 11.82 1.99
CA GLN A 697 26.00 12.77 2.46
C GLN A 697 25.45 13.73 3.54
N MET A 698 24.22 14.24 3.38
CA MET A 698 23.58 15.09 4.38
C MET A 698 23.32 14.35 5.70
N VAL A 699 22.87 13.09 5.63
CA VAL A 699 22.68 12.28 6.86
C VAL A 699 24.03 12.02 7.53
N LEU A 700 25.08 11.71 6.77
CA LEU A 700 26.42 11.50 7.31
C LEU A 700 26.98 12.74 8.01
N ALA A 701 26.78 13.93 7.44
CA ALA A 701 27.20 15.19 8.08
C ALA A 701 26.53 15.40 9.45
N VAL A 702 25.23 15.08 9.56
CA VAL A 702 24.52 15.16 10.85
C VAL A 702 25.05 14.12 11.84
N LEU A 703 25.35 12.90 11.40
CA LEU A 703 25.94 11.87 12.27
C LEU A 703 27.35 12.27 12.75
N GLU A 704 28.15 12.89 11.89
CA GLU A 704 29.47 13.42 12.22
C GLU A 704 29.37 14.54 13.28
N GLU A 705 28.44 15.48 13.14
CA GLU A 705 28.19 16.53 14.15
C GLU A 705 27.75 15.98 15.52
N LEU A 706 27.07 14.82 15.52
CA LEU A 706 26.71 14.10 16.74
C LEU A 706 27.87 13.29 17.32
N GLY A 707 29.00 13.18 16.60
CA GLY A 707 30.15 12.36 16.98
C GLY A 707 29.89 10.86 16.83
N LEU A 708 29.00 10.48 15.90
CA LEU A 708 28.65 9.10 15.58
C LEU A 708 29.38 8.67 14.30
N GLU A 709 30.08 7.55 14.39
CA GLU A 709 30.70 6.92 13.24
C GLU A 709 29.66 6.11 12.47
N ALA A 710 29.68 6.19 11.14
CA ALA A 710 28.67 5.60 10.28
C ALA A 710 29.31 4.76 9.17
N PHE A 711 28.69 3.60 8.90
CA PHE A 711 29.12 2.64 7.91
C PHE A 711 28.02 2.46 6.87
N LEU A 712 28.41 2.39 5.59
CA LEU A 712 27.47 2.41 4.48
C LEU A 712 27.40 1.06 3.78
N LYS A 713 26.20 0.67 3.38
CA LYS A 713 26.02 -0.37 2.36
C LYS A 713 24.88 -0.02 1.42
N THR A 714 25.01 -0.41 0.16
CA THR A 714 23.87 -0.38 -0.75
C THR A 714 22.78 -1.32 -0.25
N SER A 715 21.52 -1.01 -0.50
CA SER A 715 20.43 -1.91 -0.11
C SER A 715 20.31 -3.13 -1.03
N GLY A 716 20.86 -3.08 -2.24
CA GLY A 716 20.48 -3.98 -3.34
C GLY A 716 19.08 -3.70 -3.91
N GLY A 717 18.41 -2.64 -3.44
CA GLY A 717 17.11 -2.18 -3.93
C GLY A 717 17.24 -0.80 -4.57
N LYS A 718 16.56 0.19 -4.00
CA LYS A 718 16.58 1.59 -4.47
C LYS A 718 17.28 2.55 -3.50
N GLY A 719 17.52 2.11 -2.26
CA GLY A 719 17.97 2.96 -1.15
C GLY A 719 19.38 2.65 -0.64
N MET A 720 19.80 3.41 0.36
CA MET A 720 21.07 3.20 1.07
C MET A 720 20.80 2.84 2.53
N HIS A 721 21.58 1.91 3.09
CA HIS A 721 21.56 1.66 4.53
C HIS A 721 22.76 2.34 5.18
N ILE A 722 22.47 3.10 6.24
CA ILE A 722 23.48 3.70 7.11
C ILE A 722 23.44 2.96 8.45
N ILE A 723 24.56 2.35 8.81
CA ILE A 723 24.73 1.54 10.01
C ILE A 723 25.58 2.32 11.01
N VAL A 724 25.06 2.54 12.21
CA VAL A 724 25.76 3.28 13.27
C VAL A 724 26.00 2.34 14.45
N PRO A 725 27.24 1.84 14.66
CA PRO A 725 27.54 0.94 15.76
C PRO A 725 27.44 1.64 17.12
N LEU A 726 26.95 0.91 18.10
CA LEU A 726 26.69 1.38 19.45
C LEU A 726 27.28 0.44 20.49
N ALA A 727 27.69 1.01 21.62
CA ALA A 727 27.93 0.24 22.83
C ALA A 727 26.60 -0.34 23.32
N ARG A 728 26.60 -1.66 23.58
CA ARG A 728 25.47 -2.47 24.07
C ARG A 728 25.04 -2.09 25.49
N GLN A 729 24.47 -0.89 25.64
CA GLN A 729 24.07 -0.28 26.91
C GLN A 729 22.68 0.35 26.89
N ALA A 730 22.13 0.63 25.71
CA ALA A 730 20.80 1.20 25.56
C ALA A 730 19.82 0.09 25.14
N GLU A 731 18.63 0.10 25.74
CA GLU A 731 17.52 -0.80 25.39
C GLU A 731 16.90 -0.40 24.04
N TRP A 732 16.19 -1.34 23.41
CA TRP A 732 15.51 -1.16 22.12
C TRP A 732 14.74 0.15 21.98
N ASP A 733 13.91 0.51 22.97
CA ASP A 733 13.10 1.72 22.91
C ASP A 733 13.95 3.00 22.88
N THR A 734 15.05 3.03 23.63
CA THR A 734 15.98 4.16 23.61
C THR A 734 16.68 4.28 22.25
N VAL A 735 17.14 3.14 21.69
CA VAL A 735 17.82 3.12 20.38
C VAL A 735 16.87 3.53 19.26
N LYS A 736 15.65 2.99 19.24
CA LYS A 736 14.61 3.36 18.27
C LYS A 736 14.23 4.83 18.38
N ALA A 737 14.00 5.33 19.59
CA ALA A 737 13.65 6.73 19.80
C ALA A 737 14.78 7.67 19.38
N PHE A 738 16.04 7.26 19.56
CA PHE A 738 17.19 8.06 19.13
C PHE A 738 17.31 8.10 17.61
N ALA A 739 17.17 6.96 16.93
CA ALA A 739 17.13 6.90 15.46
C ALA A 739 15.96 7.74 14.89
N LYS A 740 14.79 7.69 15.54
CA LYS A 740 13.63 8.53 15.22
C LYS A 740 13.96 10.02 15.38
N ALA A 741 14.60 10.42 16.48
CA ALA A 741 14.95 11.81 16.74
C ALA A 741 15.92 12.35 15.68
N ILE A 742 16.86 11.53 15.20
CA ILE A 742 17.74 11.88 14.07
C ILE A 742 16.91 12.09 12.79
N ALA A 743 16.04 11.14 12.44
CA ALA A 743 15.20 11.23 11.25
C ALA A 743 14.29 12.47 11.28
N GLU A 744 13.67 12.78 12.42
CA GLU A 744 12.82 13.96 12.63
C GLU A 744 13.62 15.26 12.64
N PHE A 745 14.84 15.27 13.18
CA PHE A 745 15.72 16.43 13.12
C PHE A 745 16.08 16.75 11.67
N ILE A 746 16.58 15.78 10.90
CA ILE A 746 16.96 15.96 9.50
C ILE A 746 15.75 16.41 8.66
N SER A 747 14.59 15.77 8.85
CA SER A 747 13.36 16.11 8.12
C SER A 747 12.82 17.50 8.46
N ARG A 748 13.11 18.03 9.66
CA ARG A 748 12.76 19.42 10.02
C ARG A 748 13.71 20.44 9.41
N GLN A 749 15.00 20.11 9.29
CA GLN A 749 15.99 21.01 8.68
C GLN A 749 15.87 21.06 7.15
N LEU A 750 15.54 19.93 6.52
CA LEU A 750 15.48 19.76 5.08
C LEU A 750 14.15 19.11 4.64
N PRO A 751 13.00 19.74 4.94
CA PRO A 751 11.67 19.16 4.71
C PRO A 751 11.33 18.95 3.23
N GLU A 752 12.04 19.62 2.32
CA GLU A 752 11.93 19.44 0.87
C GLU A 752 12.66 18.21 0.34
N ARG A 753 13.62 17.66 1.11
CA ARG A 753 14.41 16.47 0.73
C ARG A 753 14.05 15.23 1.52
N PHE A 754 13.68 15.39 2.79
CA PHE A 754 13.46 14.28 3.71
C PHE A 754 12.07 14.26 4.33
N THR A 755 11.66 13.07 4.74
CA THR A 755 10.50 12.85 5.59
C THR A 755 10.82 11.77 6.62
N ALA A 756 10.27 11.92 7.84
CA ALA A 756 10.31 10.91 8.90
C ALA A 756 8.95 10.18 9.04
N THR A 757 7.99 10.51 8.16
CA THR A 757 6.65 9.93 8.18
C THR A 757 6.56 8.79 7.18
N MET A 758 6.16 7.61 7.68
CA MET A 758 5.99 6.41 6.86
C MET A 758 4.91 6.60 5.78
N GLY A 759 5.05 5.88 4.67
CA GLY A 759 4.04 5.78 3.62
C GLY A 759 4.44 6.49 2.32
N PRO A 760 4.17 5.89 1.14
CA PRO A 760 4.57 6.47 -0.16
C PRO A 760 4.09 7.91 -0.38
N LYS A 761 2.86 8.23 0.05
CA LYS A 761 2.27 9.58 -0.08
C LYS A 761 3.05 10.67 0.68
N ASN A 762 3.73 10.30 1.75
CA ASN A 762 4.48 11.24 2.60
C ASN A 762 5.90 11.51 2.08
N ARG A 763 6.36 10.73 1.09
CA ARG A 763 7.69 10.85 0.50
C ARG A 763 7.68 11.20 -0.98
N VAL A 764 6.57 11.72 -1.53
CA VAL A 764 6.53 12.13 -2.95
C VAL A 764 7.59 13.20 -3.22
N GLY A 765 8.54 12.89 -4.11
CA GLY A 765 9.72 13.72 -4.41
C GLY A 765 10.74 13.84 -3.26
N LYS A 766 10.69 12.97 -2.26
CA LYS A 766 11.55 13.01 -1.06
C LYS A 766 12.12 11.63 -0.72
N ILE A 767 13.03 11.60 0.24
CA ILE A 767 13.58 10.38 0.83
C ILE A 767 13.02 10.20 2.24
N PHE A 768 12.40 9.05 2.47
CA PHE A 768 12.00 8.63 3.81
C PHE A 768 13.21 8.08 4.55
N ILE A 769 13.48 8.62 5.75
CA ILE A 769 14.50 8.07 6.65
C ILE A 769 13.80 7.03 7.53
N ASP A 770 13.80 5.77 7.11
CA ASP A 770 13.18 4.67 7.85
C ASP A 770 14.03 4.31 9.07
N TYR A 771 13.51 4.65 10.25
CA TYR A 771 14.06 4.29 11.55
C TYR A 771 13.34 3.08 12.19
N LEU A 772 12.30 2.54 11.56
CA LEU A 772 11.42 1.53 12.17
C LEU A 772 12.09 0.16 12.29
N ARG A 773 13.14 -0.08 11.49
CA ARG A 773 14.02 -1.26 11.57
C ARG A 773 14.64 -1.47 12.96
N ASN A 774 14.73 -0.41 13.76
CA ASN A 774 15.34 -0.40 15.09
C ASN A 774 14.39 -0.84 16.22
N SER A 775 13.23 -1.42 15.89
CA SER A 775 12.33 -2.01 16.89
C SER A 775 12.83 -3.40 17.31
N ARG A 776 12.53 -3.86 18.53
CA ARG A 776 12.77 -5.25 18.93
C ARG A 776 12.07 -6.19 17.93
N GLY A 777 12.80 -7.19 17.41
CA GLY A 777 12.31 -8.07 16.35
C GLY A 777 12.28 -7.47 14.94
N GLY A 778 12.69 -6.21 14.79
CA GLY A 778 13.00 -5.60 13.51
C GLY A 778 14.33 -6.13 12.97
N SER A 779 14.45 -6.18 11.64
CA SER A 779 15.65 -6.67 10.98
C SER A 779 15.94 -5.89 9.70
N THR A 780 17.20 -5.96 9.28
CA THR A 780 17.71 -5.33 8.07
C THR A 780 18.42 -6.37 7.24
N VAL A 781 18.34 -6.28 5.91
CA VAL A 781 19.09 -7.17 5.02
C VAL A 781 20.57 -7.10 5.38
N THR A 782 21.19 -8.26 5.58
CA THR A 782 22.56 -8.37 6.05
C THR A 782 23.52 -7.93 4.94
N ALA A 783 24.68 -7.38 5.31
CA ALA A 783 25.75 -7.15 4.34
C ALA A 783 26.05 -8.44 3.55
N TYR A 784 26.26 -8.30 2.25
CA TYR A 784 26.48 -9.36 1.25
C TYR A 784 25.30 -10.32 1.00
N SER A 785 24.14 -10.12 1.64
CA SER A 785 22.93 -10.89 1.31
C SER A 785 22.39 -10.49 -0.07
N VAL A 786 21.94 -11.49 -0.82
CA VAL A 786 21.19 -11.34 -2.07
C VAL A 786 19.82 -10.75 -1.78
N ARG A 787 19.24 -10.06 -2.77
CA ARG A 787 17.88 -9.54 -2.79
C ARG A 787 16.99 -10.37 -3.71
N ALA A 788 15.76 -10.66 -3.30
CA ALA A 788 14.75 -11.34 -4.09
C ALA A 788 14.11 -10.38 -5.11
N ARG A 789 14.92 -9.88 -6.05
CA ARG A 789 14.55 -8.93 -7.11
C ARG A 789 15.18 -9.36 -8.43
N PRO A 790 14.61 -8.98 -9.59
CA PRO A 790 15.17 -9.34 -10.89
C PRO A 790 16.63 -8.88 -11.02
N GLY A 791 17.51 -9.80 -11.40
CA GLY A 791 18.97 -9.61 -11.42
C GLY A 791 19.69 -10.09 -10.16
N LEU A 792 18.97 -10.49 -9.11
CA LEU A 792 19.52 -10.93 -7.82
C LEU A 792 20.61 -9.98 -7.27
N PRO A 793 20.31 -8.67 -7.11
CA PRO A 793 21.28 -7.71 -6.61
C PRO A 793 21.67 -8.01 -5.16
N VAL A 794 22.84 -7.54 -4.74
CA VAL A 794 23.42 -7.80 -3.42
C VAL A 794 23.50 -6.51 -2.60
N SER A 795 23.27 -6.59 -1.29
CA SER A 795 23.51 -5.48 -0.36
C SER A 795 25.01 -5.38 -0.05
N VAL A 796 25.73 -4.41 -0.63
CA VAL A 796 27.21 -4.39 -0.58
C VAL A 796 27.74 -3.26 0.30
N PRO A 797 28.55 -3.56 1.33
CA PRO A 797 29.37 -2.58 2.05
C PRO A 797 30.25 -1.75 1.13
N ILE A 798 30.28 -0.44 1.37
CA ILE A 798 31.10 0.52 0.65
C ILE A 798 31.81 1.47 1.61
N ALA A 799 33.00 1.92 1.23
CA ALA A 799 33.72 2.93 1.99
C ALA A 799 33.10 4.31 1.71
N LEU A 800 33.21 5.23 2.66
CA LEU A 800 32.61 6.56 2.56
C LEU A 800 33.05 7.32 1.29
N HIS A 801 34.31 7.16 0.88
CA HIS A 801 34.85 7.82 -0.33
C HIS A 801 34.27 7.26 -1.64
N GLU A 802 33.69 6.06 -1.63
CA GLU A 802 33.10 5.43 -2.81
C GLU A 802 31.68 5.89 -3.08
N LEU A 803 31.01 6.50 -2.09
CA LEU A 803 29.62 6.93 -2.15
C LEU A 803 29.34 7.79 -3.39
N ALA A 804 30.20 8.76 -3.69
CA ALA A 804 30.03 9.67 -4.82
C ALA A 804 30.15 8.98 -6.19
N GLY A 805 30.81 7.82 -6.25
CA GLY A 805 31.02 7.05 -7.49
C GLY A 805 29.95 5.99 -7.77
N LEU A 806 29.00 5.78 -6.85
CA LEU A 806 27.93 4.80 -7.06
C LEU A 806 26.96 5.27 -8.15
N THR A 807 26.55 4.35 -9.02
CA THR A 807 25.57 4.62 -10.09
C THR A 807 24.20 4.05 -9.79
N SER A 808 24.10 3.10 -8.86
CA SER A 808 22.83 2.50 -8.41
C SER A 808 23.01 1.75 -7.08
N SER A 809 21.94 1.65 -6.29
CA SER A 809 21.90 0.76 -5.12
C SER A 809 21.94 -0.73 -5.48
N ALA A 810 21.73 -1.09 -6.75
CA ALA A 810 21.68 -2.45 -7.24
C ALA A 810 22.75 -2.72 -8.32
N GLN A 811 23.87 -1.97 -8.31
CA GLN A 811 24.95 -2.13 -9.29
C GLN A 811 25.76 -3.43 -9.11
N TRP A 812 25.66 -4.05 -7.93
CA TRP A 812 26.28 -5.34 -7.64
C TRP A 812 25.22 -6.43 -7.49
N ASP A 813 25.52 -7.58 -8.07
CA ASP A 813 24.68 -8.76 -8.08
C ASP A 813 25.53 -10.03 -7.94
N ILE A 814 24.88 -11.19 -7.94
CA ILE A 814 25.56 -12.48 -7.78
C ILE A 814 26.60 -12.78 -8.88
N THR A 815 26.55 -12.10 -10.03
CA THR A 815 27.43 -12.36 -11.17
C THR A 815 28.70 -11.51 -11.15
N ASN A 816 28.69 -10.38 -10.46
CA ASN A 816 29.80 -9.41 -10.48
C ASN A 816 30.41 -9.11 -9.10
N LEU A 817 29.85 -9.66 -8.01
CA LEU A 817 30.35 -9.38 -6.66
C LEU A 817 31.78 -9.90 -6.42
N GLU A 818 32.16 -11.04 -6.99
CA GLU A 818 33.52 -11.56 -6.87
C GLU A 818 34.55 -10.63 -7.54
N GLN A 819 34.19 -10.04 -8.68
CA GLN A 819 35.01 -9.01 -9.32
C GLN A 819 35.20 -7.82 -8.38
N ARG A 820 34.15 -7.39 -7.67
CA ARG A 820 34.25 -6.34 -6.65
C ARG A 820 35.24 -6.73 -5.55
N PHE A 821 35.19 -7.95 -5.02
CA PHE A 821 36.16 -8.38 -4.00
C PHE A 821 37.60 -8.30 -4.49
N SER A 822 37.88 -8.74 -5.72
CA SER A 822 39.24 -8.64 -6.29
C SER A 822 39.76 -7.19 -6.46
N GLN A 823 38.84 -6.21 -6.51
CA GLN A 823 39.17 -4.79 -6.67
C GLN A 823 39.31 -4.05 -5.33
N LEU A 824 38.87 -4.66 -4.23
CA LEU A 824 39.01 -4.08 -2.90
C LEU A 824 40.47 -4.13 -2.47
N LYS A 825 40.99 -2.97 -2.04
CA LYS A 825 42.32 -2.88 -1.42
C LYS A 825 42.27 -3.28 0.05
N ASP A 826 41.18 -2.93 0.73
CA ASP A 826 40.92 -3.15 2.15
C ASP A 826 39.41 -3.40 2.37
N ASP A 827 39.03 -3.88 3.55
CA ASP A 827 37.62 -3.98 3.97
C ASP A 827 36.96 -2.59 4.01
N PRO A 828 35.87 -2.35 3.24
CA PRO A 828 35.13 -1.09 3.28
C PRO A 828 34.64 -0.66 4.66
N TRP A 829 34.48 -1.60 5.59
CA TRP A 829 34.07 -1.38 6.97
C TRP A 829 35.21 -1.57 7.98
N ALA A 830 36.47 -1.47 7.54
CA ALA A 830 37.61 -1.41 8.43
C ALA A 830 37.40 -0.35 9.53
N GLY A 831 37.64 -0.74 10.79
CA GLY A 831 37.42 0.13 11.96
C GLY A 831 36.07 -0.03 12.65
N TYR A 832 35.14 -0.84 12.10
CA TYR A 832 33.83 -1.10 12.71
C TYR A 832 33.95 -1.53 14.18
N SER A 833 33.40 -0.73 15.10
CA SER A 833 33.47 -1.02 16.53
C SER A 833 32.27 -0.51 17.34
N ASN A 834 31.79 -1.37 18.24
CA ASN A 834 30.60 -1.14 19.07
C ASN A 834 30.93 -0.37 20.36
N ARG A 835 31.57 0.81 20.23
CA ARG A 835 32.11 1.58 21.37
C ARG A 835 31.33 2.85 21.71
N ARG A 836 30.57 3.42 20.76
CA ARG A 836 29.91 4.73 20.93
C ARG A 836 28.63 4.61 21.75
N LYS A 837 28.45 5.47 22.75
CA LYS A 837 27.24 5.51 23.58
C LYS A 837 26.32 6.63 23.13
N ILE A 838 25.01 6.42 23.26
CA ILE A 838 24.03 7.50 23.14
C ILE A 838 24.14 8.39 24.38
N THR A 839 24.47 9.66 24.20
CA THR A 839 24.71 10.61 25.31
C THR A 839 23.58 11.64 25.44
N GLN A 840 23.43 12.21 26.64
CA GLN A 840 22.47 13.30 26.87
C GLN A 840 22.77 14.54 26.00
N LYS A 841 24.04 14.78 25.67
CA LYS A 841 24.45 15.87 24.77
C LYS A 841 23.83 15.70 23.37
N MET A 842 23.85 14.49 22.83
CA MET A 842 23.27 14.19 21.51
C MET A 842 21.76 14.44 21.49
N TRP A 843 21.03 13.99 22.53
CA TRP A 843 19.61 14.27 22.69
C TRP A 843 19.31 15.78 22.69
N LYS A 844 20.12 16.55 23.42
CA LYS A 844 20.01 18.01 23.47
C LYS A 844 20.29 18.65 22.11
N GLN A 845 21.30 18.20 21.37
CA GLN A 845 21.60 18.68 20.02
C GLN A 845 20.44 18.42 19.04
N LEU A 846 19.76 17.27 19.15
CA LEU A 846 18.58 16.93 18.34
C LEU A 846 17.29 17.66 18.78
N GLY A 847 17.32 18.36 19.92
CA GLY A 847 16.13 18.98 20.50
C GLY A 847 15.07 17.95 20.92
N ALA A 848 15.49 16.75 21.32
CA ALA A 848 14.62 15.64 21.69
C ALA A 848 14.87 15.21 23.15
N LYS A 849 13.84 14.61 23.78
CA LYS A 849 13.97 14.05 25.14
C LYS A 849 14.19 12.55 25.05
N ARG A 850 15.07 12.05 25.93
CA ARG A 850 15.24 10.61 26.13
C ARG A 850 13.93 10.02 26.68
N PRO A 851 13.45 8.87 26.18
CA PRO A 851 12.31 8.15 26.74
C PRO A 851 12.49 7.77 28.21
#